data_AF-A0A5E8BGX1-F1
#
_entry.id   AF-A0A5E8BGX1-F1
#
_cell.length_a   1.000
_cell.length_b   1.000
_cell.length_c   1.000
_cell.angle_alpha   90.00
_cell.angle_beta   90.00
_cell.angle_gamma   90.00
#
_symmetry.space_group_name_H-M   'P 1'
#
loop_
_entity.id
_entity.type
_entity.pdbx_description
1 polymer ?
#
loop_
_entity_poly.entity_id
_entity_poly.type
_entity_poly.pdbx_seq_one_letter_code
_entity_poly.pdbx_strand_id
1 'polypeptide(L)'
;MKINIESLEVIFPYEKVYPEQVQYMTDIKRTLDVGGNCILEMPSGTGKTVSLLSITVAYQMNYPEQRKIIYCSRTMSEIEKALAELRNLMAYRAKVLGYTEDFRGLGLTSRKNLCLHPEVRKERKGAVVDEKCRSLTNGISKSKLQAGDETAKLCEFHENLYNLEPHNLIPAGVYTFEDLINYCESIKTCPYFTVRRMMPYCNIIIYSYHYLLDPKIADRVSKELSKDSIVIFDEAHNIDNVCIESLSVDLTQDSLRKAARGAAALGRAVDDVKRTDASKLQHEYEKLVEGLQQAEADRAEDLFMSNPILPEDILKEAIPGNIRRAEHFVAFLKRFIEYLKTRMRALHVISETPTSFLKHLKELTYIEKKPLGFATERLNSLVRTLELTDIEDFVSLKEIVTFATLLATYEEGFVLILEPFETEGSTVPNPILHFSCLDASIAMKPVFERFSSVIITSGTISPLDMYPRMLNFDTVIQESYSMTLSRRSFLPLIVTKGSDQVAISSRFEIRNDPSIVRNYGNLLIEFSKITPDGLVVFFPSYLYMESIISSWQAMGILDEVWKYKLILVETPDSQETSLALETYRTACSNGRGAVMFSVARGKVSEGIDFDHHYGRAVLMIGLPFQYTESRILKARLEFLRENFHIRENDFLSFDAMRHAAQCLGRVLRGKDDYGIMVLADRRFARKRSQLPKWIAQAILEGDINLSTDMAVAASKKFLRTLAQPADIEDQNGVSVWTQEQVEEFQQKQRISNSMHPQPEPMDVS
;
A
#
# COMPACT_ATOMS: atom_id res chain seq x y z
N MET A 1 -25.36 15.07 -11.57
CA MET A 1 -25.47 16.52 -11.38
C MET A 1 -24.37 17.23 -12.18
N LYS A 2 -24.60 18.46 -12.65
CA LYS A 2 -23.54 19.33 -13.21
C LYS A 2 -23.11 20.33 -12.14
N ILE A 3 -21.83 20.39 -11.82
CA ILE A 3 -21.25 21.26 -10.78
C ILE A 3 -20.21 22.15 -11.43
N ASN A 4 -20.32 23.48 -11.30
CA ASN A 4 -19.34 24.40 -11.86
C ASN A 4 -18.27 24.78 -10.83
N ILE A 5 -17.06 24.27 -10.96
CA ILE A 5 -15.95 24.53 -10.03
C ILE A 5 -14.98 25.49 -10.69
N GLU A 6 -15.01 26.77 -10.29
CA GLU A 6 -14.08 27.82 -10.74
C GLU A 6 -13.81 27.80 -12.26
N SER A 7 -14.87 27.71 -13.08
CA SER A 7 -14.88 27.64 -14.56
C SER A 7 -14.75 26.25 -15.20
N LEU A 8 -14.64 25.18 -14.41
CA LEU A 8 -14.68 23.79 -14.86
C LEU A 8 -16.06 23.16 -14.61
N GLU A 9 -16.72 22.66 -15.66
CA GLU A 9 -17.96 21.89 -15.51
C GLU A 9 -17.65 20.43 -15.14
N VAL A 10 -17.97 20.05 -13.91
CA VAL A 10 -17.80 18.69 -13.40
C VAL A 10 -19.13 17.96 -13.46
N ILE A 11 -19.15 16.84 -14.17
CA ILE A 11 -20.30 15.93 -14.21
C ILE A 11 -20.14 14.94 -13.04
N PHE A 12 -20.94 15.12 -12.00
CA PHE A 12 -20.96 14.25 -10.83
C PHE A 12 -22.01 13.14 -11.00
N PRO A 13 -21.69 11.86 -10.71
CA PRO A 13 -22.55 10.72 -11.07
C PRO A 13 -23.77 10.51 -10.16
N TYR A 14 -23.98 11.42 -9.20
CA TYR A 14 -25.13 11.40 -8.29
C TYR A 14 -25.97 12.67 -8.44
N GLU A 15 -27.24 12.58 -8.02
CA GLU A 15 -28.20 13.70 -8.03
C GLU A 15 -28.00 14.66 -6.85
N LYS A 16 -27.23 14.25 -5.85
CA LYS A 16 -26.94 15.00 -4.64
C LYS A 16 -25.44 14.98 -4.36
N VAL A 17 -24.93 16.05 -3.75
CA VAL A 17 -23.51 16.22 -3.40
C VAL A 17 -23.37 16.65 -1.95
N TYR A 18 -22.23 16.35 -1.32
CA TYR A 18 -21.92 16.85 0.02
C TYR A 18 -21.13 18.17 -0.05
N PRO A 19 -21.32 19.09 0.91
CA PRO A 19 -20.55 20.34 1.00
C PRO A 19 -19.04 20.10 0.95
N GLU A 20 -18.55 19.14 1.72
CA GLU A 20 -17.14 18.78 1.79
C GLU A 20 -16.59 18.23 0.47
N GLN A 21 -17.42 17.56 -0.36
CA GLN A 21 -17.00 17.11 -1.68
C GLN A 21 -16.75 18.29 -2.62
N VAL A 22 -17.58 19.33 -2.57
CA VAL A 22 -17.41 20.54 -3.40
C VAL A 22 -16.13 21.28 -3.01
N GLN A 23 -15.86 21.43 -1.71
CA GLN A 23 -14.63 22.04 -1.24
C GLN A 23 -13.39 21.23 -1.66
N TYR A 24 -13.44 19.92 -1.49
CA TYR A 24 -12.36 19.01 -1.91
C TYR A 24 -12.06 19.07 -3.40
N MET A 25 -13.09 19.06 -4.25
CA MET A 25 -12.89 19.21 -5.68
C MET A 25 -12.35 20.59 -6.06
N THR A 26 -12.69 21.64 -5.31
CA THR A 26 -12.16 23.00 -5.52
C THR A 26 -10.66 23.06 -5.21
N ASP A 27 -10.24 22.51 -4.07
CA ASP A 27 -8.84 22.53 -3.66
C ASP A 27 -7.97 21.59 -4.53
N ILE A 28 -8.52 20.48 -5.03
CA ILE A 28 -7.86 19.67 -6.06
C ILE A 28 -7.66 20.47 -7.33
N LYS A 29 -8.72 21.14 -7.83
CA LYS A 29 -8.61 21.96 -9.05
C LYS A 29 -7.53 23.04 -8.90
N ARG A 30 -7.50 23.76 -7.78
CA ARG A 30 -6.47 24.77 -7.49
C ARG A 30 -5.07 24.18 -7.50
N THR A 31 -4.89 22.99 -6.93
CA THR A 31 -3.61 22.29 -6.96
C THR A 31 -3.19 21.96 -8.39
N LEU A 32 -4.12 21.45 -9.21
CA LEU A 32 -3.86 21.10 -10.60
C LEU A 32 -3.56 22.32 -11.49
N ASP A 33 -4.24 23.44 -11.24
CA ASP A 33 -4.06 24.72 -11.96
C ASP A 33 -2.69 25.34 -11.65
N VAL A 34 -2.26 25.36 -10.38
CA VAL A 34 -0.96 25.91 -9.96
C VAL A 34 0.20 24.98 -10.37
N GLY A 35 -0.03 23.67 -10.33
CA GLY A 35 1.01 22.66 -10.46
C GLY A 35 1.77 22.49 -9.15
N GLY A 36 1.74 21.28 -8.60
CA GLY A 36 2.47 20.92 -7.39
C GLY A 36 1.81 19.79 -6.61
N ASN A 37 2.34 19.54 -5.41
CA ASN A 37 1.87 18.45 -4.56
C ASN A 37 0.83 18.95 -3.56
N CYS A 38 -0.17 18.13 -3.23
CA CYS A 38 -1.12 18.44 -2.15
C CYS A 38 -1.35 17.25 -1.23
N ILE A 39 -1.70 17.55 0.02
CA ILE A 39 -2.12 16.56 1.00
C ILE A 39 -3.52 16.93 1.48
N LEU A 40 -4.48 16.02 1.28
CA LEU A 40 -5.88 16.26 1.55
C LEU A 40 -6.46 15.16 2.44
N GLU A 41 -6.90 15.52 3.66
CA GLU A 41 -7.58 14.61 4.59
C GLU A 41 -9.10 14.68 4.37
N MET A 42 -9.68 13.65 3.75
CA MET A 42 -11.12 13.55 3.48
C MET A 42 -11.75 12.41 4.29
N PRO A 43 -12.71 12.68 5.21
CA PRO A 43 -13.29 11.65 6.08
C PRO A 43 -13.84 10.44 5.33
N SER A 44 -13.71 9.26 5.93
CA SER A 44 -14.27 8.02 5.39
C SER A 44 -15.79 8.12 5.20
N GLY A 45 -16.31 7.52 4.13
CA GLY A 45 -17.75 7.47 3.85
C GLY A 45 -18.34 8.73 3.20
N THR A 46 -17.50 9.70 2.82
CA THR A 46 -17.93 10.95 2.15
C THR A 46 -17.80 10.90 0.62
N GLY A 47 -17.54 9.73 0.01
CA GLY A 47 -17.40 9.61 -1.45
C GLY A 47 -16.13 10.25 -2.02
N LYS A 48 -15.00 10.06 -1.33
CA LYS A 48 -13.67 10.56 -1.72
C LYS A 48 -13.28 10.12 -3.14
N THR A 49 -13.34 8.83 -3.43
CA THR A 49 -12.94 8.26 -4.73
C THR A 49 -13.79 8.79 -5.88
N VAL A 50 -15.12 8.79 -5.74
CA VAL A 50 -16.03 9.41 -6.72
C VAL A 50 -15.68 10.88 -6.99
N SER A 51 -15.47 11.68 -5.95
CA SER A 51 -15.19 13.11 -6.08
C SER A 51 -13.86 13.34 -6.80
N LEU A 52 -12.84 12.57 -6.42
CA LEU A 52 -11.50 12.59 -7.00
C LEU A 52 -11.48 12.19 -8.47
N LEU A 53 -12.19 11.12 -8.84
CA LEU A 53 -12.34 10.70 -10.24
C LEU A 53 -13.16 11.71 -11.05
N SER A 54 -14.22 12.27 -10.48
CA SER A 54 -15.07 13.24 -11.17
C SER A 54 -14.32 14.52 -11.56
N ILE A 55 -13.56 15.09 -10.62
CA ILE A 55 -12.79 16.31 -10.89
C ILE A 55 -11.63 16.07 -11.86
N THR A 56 -10.90 14.96 -11.72
CA THR A 56 -9.73 14.67 -12.55
C THR A 56 -10.11 14.31 -13.98
N VAL A 57 -11.18 13.53 -14.17
CA VAL A 57 -11.76 13.29 -15.51
C VAL A 57 -12.24 14.59 -16.13
N ALA A 58 -12.97 15.43 -15.37
CA ALA A 58 -13.43 16.71 -15.90
C ALA A 58 -12.27 17.61 -16.33
N TYR A 59 -11.21 17.66 -15.52
CA TYR A 59 -9.98 18.40 -15.85
C TYR A 59 -9.34 17.88 -17.15
N GLN A 60 -9.16 16.56 -17.26
CA GLN A 60 -8.55 15.93 -18.44
C GLN A 60 -9.37 16.17 -19.72
N MET A 61 -10.71 16.20 -19.63
CA MET A 61 -11.58 16.38 -20.80
C MET A 61 -11.72 17.85 -21.22
N ASN A 62 -11.59 18.80 -20.29
CA ASN A 62 -11.78 20.21 -20.57
C ASN A 62 -10.51 20.90 -21.09
N TYR A 63 -9.33 20.47 -20.64
CA TYR A 63 -8.06 21.08 -21.05
C TYR A 63 -7.43 20.31 -22.22
N PRO A 64 -6.82 21.03 -23.20
CA PRO A 64 -6.20 20.40 -24.38
C PRO A 64 -4.94 19.60 -24.05
N GLU A 65 -4.26 19.92 -22.95
CA GLU A 65 -3.20 19.09 -22.39
C GLU A 65 -3.83 17.85 -21.75
N GLN A 66 -3.93 16.76 -22.51
CA GLN A 66 -4.44 15.48 -22.01
C GLN A 66 -3.43 14.82 -21.07
N ARG A 67 -3.38 15.34 -19.83
CA ARG A 67 -2.59 14.76 -18.75
C ARG A 67 -3.17 13.39 -18.40
N LYS A 68 -2.33 12.36 -18.39
CA LYS A 68 -2.73 11.01 -17.99
C LYS A 68 -2.94 10.96 -16.48
N ILE A 69 -3.97 10.26 -16.03
CA ILE A 69 -4.25 10.10 -14.60
C ILE A 69 -3.75 8.73 -14.16
N ILE A 70 -2.93 8.75 -13.12
CA ILE A 70 -2.36 7.56 -12.50
C ILE A 70 -2.99 7.45 -11.10
N TYR A 71 -3.89 6.49 -10.94
CA TYR A 71 -4.53 6.22 -9.67
C TYR A 71 -3.81 5.09 -8.96
N CYS A 72 -3.26 5.38 -7.79
CA CYS A 72 -2.56 4.42 -6.97
C CYS A 72 -3.37 4.12 -5.71
N SER A 73 -3.73 2.85 -5.52
CA SER A 73 -4.35 2.35 -4.30
C SER A 73 -3.45 1.34 -3.60
N ARG A 74 -3.78 0.94 -2.38
CA ARG A 74 -2.97 -0.06 -1.67
C ARG A 74 -3.39 -1.47 -2.05
N THR A 75 -4.67 -1.79 -1.91
CA THR A 75 -5.20 -3.16 -2.02
C THR A 75 -5.90 -3.42 -3.35
N MET A 76 -5.99 -4.70 -3.75
CA MET A 76 -6.68 -5.11 -4.97
C MET A 76 -8.18 -4.78 -4.93
N SER A 77 -8.83 -4.95 -3.78
CA SER A 77 -10.25 -4.67 -3.60
C SER A 77 -10.57 -3.18 -3.77
N GLU A 78 -9.67 -2.29 -3.38
CA GLU A 78 -9.81 -0.85 -3.65
C GLU A 78 -9.66 -0.52 -5.13
N ILE A 79 -8.71 -1.18 -5.84
CA ILE A 79 -8.55 -0.99 -7.29
C ILE A 79 -9.83 -1.41 -8.03
N GLU A 80 -10.43 -2.54 -7.67
CA GLU A 80 -11.70 -2.99 -8.24
C GLU A 80 -12.84 -1.99 -7.99
N LYS A 81 -12.95 -1.46 -6.77
CA LYS A 81 -13.95 -0.44 -6.42
C LYS A 81 -13.73 0.83 -7.24
N ALA A 82 -12.49 1.32 -7.36
CA ALA A 82 -12.17 2.50 -8.14
C ALA A 82 -12.50 2.31 -9.63
N LEU A 83 -12.25 1.13 -10.21
CA LEU A 83 -12.65 0.81 -11.59
C LEU A 83 -14.17 0.78 -11.76
N ALA A 84 -14.90 0.20 -10.79
CA ALA A 84 -16.35 0.16 -10.82
C ALA A 84 -16.96 1.57 -10.72
N GLU A 85 -16.42 2.42 -9.85
CA GLU A 85 -16.82 3.83 -9.73
C GLU A 85 -16.51 4.63 -10.99
N LEU A 86 -15.34 4.43 -11.59
CA LEU A 86 -14.96 5.06 -12.86
C LEU A 86 -15.91 4.63 -14.00
N ARG A 87 -16.30 3.36 -14.05
CA ARG A 87 -17.29 2.85 -15.02
C ARG A 87 -18.64 3.52 -14.84
N ASN A 88 -19.11 3.67 -13.60
CA ASN A 88 -20.36 4.33 -13.28
C ASN A 88 -20.33 5.82 -13.67
N LEU A 89 -19.20 6.50 -13.41
CA LEU A 89 -18.97 7.88 -13.82
C LEU A 89 -19.08 8.03 -15.34
N MET A 90 -18.39 7.19 -16.11
CA MET A 90 -18.41 7.25 -17.57
C MET A 90 -19.78 6.92 -18.17
N ALA A 91 -20.48 5.93 -17.61
CA ALA A 91 -21.84 5.61 -18.03
C ALA A 91 -22.81 6.79 -17.79
N TYR A 92 -22.67 7.47 -16.64
CA TYR A 92 -23.45 8.66 -16.34
C TYR A 92 -23.11 9.83 -17.26
N ARG A 93 -21.82 10.06 -17.54
CA ARG A 93 -21.37 11.09 -18.50
C ARG A 93 -21.95 10.86 -19.89
N ALA A 94 -21.88 9.63 -20.41
CA ALA A 94 -22.44 9.30 -21.73
C ALA A 94 -23.96 9.56 -21.79
N LYS A 95 -24.69 9.27 -20.70
CA LYS A 95 -26.12 9.57 -20.58
C LYS A 95 -26.41 11.07 -20.59
N VAL A 96 -25.60 11.88 -19.92
CA VAL A 96 -25.78 13.34 -19.81
C VAL A 96 -25.38 14.06 -21.09
N LEU A 97 -24.30 13.62 -21.75
CA LEU A 97 -23.77 14.24 -22.97
C LEU A 97 -24.47 13.74 -24.24
N GLY A 98 -25.08 12.56 -24.22
CA GLY A 98 -25.78 11.97 -25.37
C GLY A 98 -24.86 11.28 -26.39
N TYR A 99 -23.55 11.22 -26.13
CA TYR A 99 -22.57 10.48 -26.92
C TYR A 99 -21.53 9.82 -26.01
N THR A 100 -20.86 8.79 -26.51
CA THR A 100 -19.76 8.11 -25.81
C THR A 100 -18.43 8.78 -26.15
N GLU A 101 -17.75 9.31 -25.15
CA GLU A 101 -16.39 9.85 -25.27
C GLU A 101 -15.39 8.72 -25.56
N ASP A 102 -14.32 9.01 -26.31
CA ASP A 102 -13.18 8.08 -26.47
C ASP A 102 -12.34 8.09 -25.20
N PHE A 103 -12.76 7.28 -24.23
CA PHE A 103 -12.15 7.18 -22.92
C PHE A 103 -11.74 5.74 -22.62
N ARG A 104 -10.49 5.55 -22.21
CA ARG A 104 -9.94 4.25 -21.83
C ARG A 104 -9.47 4.25 -20.38
N GLY A 105 -10.11 3.42 -19.56
CA GLY A 105 -9.75 3.19 -18.16
C GLY A 105 -9.39 1.73 -17.92
N LEU A 106 -8.15 1.46 -17.50
CA LEU A 106 -7.66 0.11 -17.24
C LEU A 106 -7.09 -0.05 -15.83
N GLY A 107 -7.32 -1.23 -15.26
CA GLY A 107 -6.64 -1.69 -14.05
C GLY A 107 -5.41 -2.53 -14.38
N LEU A 108 -4.34 -2.36 -13.60
CA LEU A 108 -3.15 -3.22 -13.67
C LEU A 108 -2.96 -3.98 -12.35
N THR A 109 -2.86 -5.30 -12.45
CA THR A 109 -2.58 -6.22 -11.33
C THR A 109 -1.50 -7.23 -11.67
N SER A 110 -1.18 -8.10 -10.70
CA SER A 110 -0.23 -9.20 -10.87
C SER A 110 -0.69 -10.20 -11.95
N ARG A 111 0.28 -10.92 -12.53
CA ARG A 111 0.02 -11.98 -13.51
C ARG A 111 -0.86 -13.10 -12.95
N LYS A 112 -0.74 -13.38 -11.65
CA LYS A 112 -1.57 -14.36 -10.94
C LYS A 112 -3.07 -14.12 -11.15
N ASN A 113 -3.50 -12.86 -11.18
CA ASN A 113 -4.91 -12.52 -11.28
C ASN A 113 -5.40 -12.42 -12.73
N LEU A 114 -4.51 -12.11 -13.67
CA LEU A 114 -4.85 -11.87 -15.09
C LEU A 114 -4.50 -13.03 -16.04
N CYS A 115 -3.89 -14.11 -15.55
CA CYS A 115 -3.46 -15.22 -16.39
C CYS A 115 -4.62 -16.16 -16.78
N LEU A 116 -4.80 -16.35 -18.09
CA LEU A 116 -5.79 -17.28 -18.66
C LEU A 116 -5.24 -18.68 -18.95
N HIS A 117 -3.91 -18.85 -18.99
CA HIS A 117 -3.30 -20.11 -19.42
C HIS A 117 -3.62 -21.25 -18.42
N PRO A 118 -4.19 -22.38 -18.87
CA PRO A 118 -4.77 -23.40 -17.99
C PRO A 118 -3.75 -24.10 -17.06
N GLU A 119 -2.49 -24.21 -17.49
CA GLU A 119 -1.41 -24.79 -16.67
C GLU A 119 -0.84 -23.79 -15.65
N VAL A 120 -0.86 -22.50 -15.97
CA VAL A 120 -0.23 -21.45 -15.14
C VAL A 120 -1.24 -20.94 -14.11
N ARG A 121 -2.51 -20.79 -14.49
CA ARG A 121 -3.59 -20.33 -13.62
C ARG A 121 -3.82 -21.22 -12.39
N LYS A 122 -3.45 -22.50 -12.45
CA LYS A 122 -3.57 -23.44 -11.32
C LYS A 122 -2.61 -23.14 -10.18
N GLU A 123 -1.52 -22.41 -10.44
CA GLU A 123 -0.50 -22.13 -9.44
C GLU A 123 -0.96 -21.07 -8.43
N ARG A 124 -0.73 -21.34 -7.14
CA ARG A 124 -1.15 -20.43 -6.06
C ARG A 124 -0.14 -19.32 -5.77
N LYS A 125 1.15 -19.57 -6.03
CA LYS A 125 2.25 -18.65 -5.73
C LYS A 125 2.53 -17.73 -6.92
N GLY A 126 2.53 -16.41 -6.67
CA GLY A 126 2.77 -15.41 -7.72
C GLY A 126 4.13 -15.56 -8.41
N ALA A 127 5.20 -15.83 -7.66
CA ALA A 127 6.54 -16.03 -8.22
C ALA A 127 6.62 -17.17 -9.25
N VAL A 128 5.92 -18.28 -8.98
CA VAL A 128 5.87 -19.45 -9.88
C VAL A 128 5.03 -19.14 -11.13
N VAL A 129 3.95 -18.37 -10.97
CA VAL A 129 3.15 -17.88 -12.12
C VAL A 129 4.01 -17.02 -13.04
N ASP A 130 4.79 -16.10 -12.48
CA ASP A 130 5.66 -15.22 -13.25
C ASP A 130 6.74 -15.99 -14.01
N GLU A 131 7.31 -17.03 -13.38
CA GLU A 131 8.29 -17.95 -13.97
C GLU A 131 7.71 -18.76 -15.13
N LYS A 132 6.58 -19.45 -14.91
CA LYS A 132 5.96 -20.25 -15.98
C LYS A 132 5.42 -19.40 -17.11
N CYS A 133 4.82 -18.24 -16.81
CA CYS A 133 4.39 -17.30 -17.84
C CYS A 133 5.58 -16.93 -18.73
N ARG A 134 6.74 -16.77 -18.13
CA ARG A 134 7.94 -16.37 -18.85
C ARG A 134 8.55 -17.50 -19.66
N SER A 135 8.65 -18.72 -19.13
CA SER A 135 9.17 -19.85 -19.92
C SER A 135 8.41 -20.03 -21.23
N LEU A 136 7.10 -19.72 -21.21
CA LEU A 136 6.20 -19.73 -22.35
C LEU A 136 6.25 -18.49 -23.25
N THR A 137 6.79 -17.36 -22.80
CA THR A 137 6.85 -16.11 -23.58
C THR A 137 8.27 -15.72 -24.01
N ASN A 138 9.29 -16.41 -23.51
CA ASN A 138 10.69 -16.11 -23.86
C ASN A 138 10.91 -16.19 -25.38
N GLY A 139 11.54 -15.17 -25.97
CA GLY A 139 11.89 -15.12 -27.39
C GLY A 139 12.81 -16.27 -27.84
N ILE A 140 13.56 -16.87 -26.91
CA ILE A 140 14.38 -18.06 -27.17
C ILE A 140 13.51 -19.30 -27.44
N SER A 141 12.41 -19.49 -26.69
CA SER A 141 11.45 -20.56 -26.95
C SER A 141 10.82 -20.40 -28.33
N LYS A 142 10.58 -19.14 -28.76
CA LYS A 142 10.11 -18.81 -30.10
C LYS A 142 11.13 -19.16 -31.18
N SER A 143 12.41 -18.85 -30.97
CA SER A 143 13.49 -19.24 -31.87
C SER A 143 13.68 -20.76 -31.96
N LYS A 144 13.53 -21.49 -30.84
CA LYS A 144 13.63 -22.97 -30.82
C LYS A 144 12.49 -23.63 -31.60
N LEU A 145 11.26 -23.11 -31.47
CA LEU A 145 10.13 -23.54 -32.30
C LEU A 145 10.35 -23.24 -33.78
N GLN A 146 10.88 -22.06 -34.12
CA GLN A 146 11.23 -21.71 -35.50
C GLN A 146 12.35 -22.60 -36.07
N ALA A 147 13.25 -23.09 -35.22
CA ALA A 147 14.29 -24.06 -35.58
C ALA A 147 13.78 -25.51 -35.68
N GLY A 148 12.48 -25.75 -35.47
CA GLY A 148 11.84 -27.07 -35.64
C GLY A 148 11.86 -27.96 -34.40
N ASP A 149 12.15 -27.43 -33.21
CA ASP A 149 12.21 -28.19 -31.96
C ASP A 149 10.81 -28.28 -31.32
N GLU A 150 10.14 -29.44 -31.45
CA GLU A 150 8.77 -29.68 -30.94
C GLU A 150 8.65 -29.69 -29.41
N THR A 151 9.78 -29.65 -28.70
CA THR A 151 9.83 -29.66 -27.23
C THR A 151 9.44 -28.33 -26.60
N ALA A 152 9.56 -27.22 -27.34
CA ALA A 152 9.23 -25.89 -26.87
C ALA A 152 7.73 -25.58 -27.10
N LYS A 153 7.06 -25.06 -26.07
CA LYS A 153 5.66 -24.58 -26.14
C LYS A 153 5.61 -23.07 -25.93
N LEU A 154 4.78 -22.39 -26.69
CA LEU A 154 4.47 -20.97 -26.52
C LEU A 154 3.09 -20.77 -25.94
N CYS A 155 2.87 -19.61 -25.33
CA CYS A 155 1.55 -19.20 -24.89
C CYS A 155 0.72 -18.71 -26.09
N GLU A 156 -0.32 -19.47 -26.47
CA GLU A 156 -1.26 -19.11 -27.54
C GLU A 156 -1.84 -17.69 -27.37
N PHE A 157 -2.23 -17.35 -26.14
CA PHE A 157 -2.80 -16.04 -25.81
C PHE A 157 -1.83 -14.87 -26.03
N HIS A 158 -0.52 -15.10 -25.86
CA HIS A 158 0.49 -14.06 -26.06
C HIS A 158 0.89 -13.93 -27.52
N GLU A 159 0.98 -15.03 -28.26
CA GLU A 159 1.30 -14.97 -29.70
C GLU A 159 0.20 -14.26 -30.49
N ASN A 160 -1.08 -14.48 -30.14
CA ASN A 160 -2.21 -13.81 -30.76
C ASN A 160 -2.19 -12.27 -30.62
N LEU A 161 -1.51 -11.75 -29.59
CA LEU A 161 -1.37 -10.31 -29.36
C LEU A 161 -0.46 -9.62 -30.38
N TYR A 162 0.47 -10.34 -31.03
CA TYR A 162 1.32 -9.75 -32.08
C TYR A 162 0.58 -9.58 -33.41
N ASN A 163 -0.54 -10.29 -33.60
CA ASN A 163 -1.37 -10.17 -34.80
C ASN A 163 -2.23 -8.90 -34.79
N LEU A 164 -2.37 -8.24 -33.63
CA LEU A 164 -3.21 -7.06 -33.44
C LEU A 164 -2.35 -5.82 -33.20
N GLU A 165 -2.80 -4.68 -33.73
CA GLU A 165 -2.11 -3.41 -33.51
C GLU A 165 -2.21 -2.96 -32.04
N PRO A 166 -1.12 -2.44 -31.43
CA PRO A 166 -1.09 -2.06 -30.02
C PRO A 166 -2.13 -1.02 -29.59
N HIS A 167 -2.60 -0.16 -30.51
CA HIS A 167 -3.57 0.90 -30.18
C HIS A 167 -5.01 0.40 -30.15
N ASN A 168 -5.30 -0.73 -30.79
CA ASN A 168 -6.67 -1.22 -31.00
C ASN A 168 -6.92 -2.58 -30.36
N LEU A 169 -6.19 -2.89 -29.28
CA LEU A 169 -6.36 -4.15 -28.57
C LEU A 169 -7.69 -4.22 -27.79
N ILE A 170 -8.15 -3.07 -27.30
CA ILE A 170 -9.38 -2.93 -26.52
C ILE A 170 -10.13 -1.68 -27.01
N PRO A 171 -11.46 -1.77 -27.24
CA PRO A 171 -12.26 -0.61 -27.60
C PRO A 171 -12.34 0.41 -26.44
N ALA A 172 -12.82 1.61 -26.76
CA ALA A 172 -13.06 2.65 -25.76
C ALA A 172 -14.03 2.14 -24.68
N GLY A 173 -13.69 2.35 -23.42
CA GLY A 173 -14.43 1.84 -22.29
C GLY A 173 -13.58 1.73 -21.02
N VAL A 174 -14.28 1.51 -19.92
CA VAL A 174 -13.66 1.21 -18.62
C VAL A 174 -13.82 -0.27 -18.35
N TYR A 175 -12.69 -0.97 -18.15
CA TYR A 175 -12.69 -2.41 -17.95
C TYR A 175 -12.32 -2.75 -16.52
N THR A 176 -13.25 -3.41 -15.81
CA THR A 176 -12.90 -4.10 -14.56
C THR A 176 -12.06 -5.34 -14.87
N PHE A 177 -11.45 -5.96 -13.85
CA PHE A 177 -10.63 -7.15 -14.08
C PHE A 177 -11.43 -8.31 -14.68
N GLU A 178 -12.65 -8.54 -14.19
CA GLU A 178 -13.53 -9.58 -14.72
C GLU A 178 -13.94 -9.28 -16.16
N ASP A 179 -14.33 -8.03 -16.45
CA ASP A 179 -14.72 -7.60 -17.81
C ASP A 179 -13.57 -7.80 -18.79
N LEU A 180 -12.35 -7.45 -18.39
CA LEU A 180 -11.14 -7.60 -19.20
C LEU A 180 -10.81 -9.08 -19.45
N ILE A 181 -10.91 -9.92 -18.41
CA ILE A 181 -10.68 -11.37 -18.50
C ILE A 181 -11.67 -11.99 -19.48
N ASN A 182 -12.97 -11.71 -19.33
CA ASN A 182 -14.02 -12.22 -20.21
C ASN A 182 -13.83 -11.76 -21.66
N TYR A 183 -13.47 -10.49 -21.87
CA TYR A 183 -13.18 -9.95 -23.19
C TYR A 183 -12.00 -10.67 -23.85
N CYS A 184 -10.87 -10.79 -23.13
CA CYS A 184 -9.67 -11.44 -23.63
C CYS A 184 -9.84 -12.95 -23.84
N GLU A 185 -10.70 -13.61 -23.07
CA GLU A 185 -11.05 -15.02 -23.28
C GLU A 185 -11.81 -15.20 -24.60
N SER A 186 -12.72 -14.28 -24.94
CA SER A 186 -13.48 -14.33 -26.20
C SER A 186 -12.60 -14.13 -27.45
N ILE A 187 -11.59 -13.27 -27.36
CA ILE A 187 -10.66 -12.95 -28.47
C ILE A 187 -9.40 -13.84 -28.43
N LYS A 188 -9.23 -14.66 -27.38
CA LYS A 188 -8.05 -15.48 -27.11
C LYS A 188 -6.74 -14.68 -27.06
N THR A 189 -6.77 -13.54 -26.38
CA THR A 189 -5.59 -12.68 -26.13
C THR A 189 -5.19 -12.72 -24.65
N CYS A 190 -3.94 -12.37 -24.32
CA CYS A 190 -3.46 -12.39 -22.93
C CYS A 190 -3.80 -11.07 -22.19
N PRO A 191 -4.67 -11.06 -21.16
CA PRO A 191 -5.09 -9.82 -20.49
C PRO A 191 -3.94 -8.99 -19.94
N TYR A 192 -2.93 -9.65 -19.34
CA TYR A 192 -1.79 -8.97 -18.72
C TYR A 192 -0.96 -8.17 -19.75
N PHE A 193 -0.62 -8.78 -20.88
CA PHE A 193 0.15 -8.09 -21.92
C PHE A 193 -0.70 -7.09 -22.70
N THR A 194 -2.01 -7.33 -22.81
CA THR A 194 -2.96 -6.36 -23.36
C THR A 194 -2.93 -5.05 -22.57
N VAL A 195 -3.11 -5.10 -21.24
CA VAL A 195 -3.08 -3.90 -20.38
C VAL A 195 -1.74 -3.18 -20.50
N ARG A 196 -0.64 -3.93 -20.51
CA ARG A 196 0.69 -3.35 -20.63
C ARG A 196 0.89 -2.61 -21.95
N ARG A 197 0.53 -3.21 -23.09
CA ARG A 197 0.67 -2.55 -24.41
C ARG A 197 -0.30 -1.37 -24.58
N MET A 198 -1.44 -1.41 -23.91
CA MET A 198 -2.44 -0.33 -23.93
C MET A 198 -2.10 0.84 -22.99
N MET A 199 -1.15 0.66 -22.06
CA MET A 199 -0.80 1.64 -21.04
C MET A 199 -0.48 3.05 -21.61
N PRO A 200 0.26 3.19 -22.73
CA PRO A 200 0.51 4.49 -23.34
C PRO A 200 -0.76 5.20 -23.81
N TYR A 201 -1.78 4.46 -24.25
CA TYR A 201 -3.00 4.97 -24.87
C TYR A 201 -4.18 5.14 -23.92
N CYS A 202 -4.02 4.80 -22.64
CA CYS A 202 -5.06 4.94 -21.63
C CYS A 202 -5.12 6.36 -21.06
N ASN A 203 -6.33 6.83 -20.78
CA ASN A 203 -6.56 8.11 -20.11
C ASN A 203 -6.32 7.97 -18.59
N ILE A 204 -6.77 6.85 -18.02
CA ILE A 204 -6.62 6.53 -16.60
C ILE A 204 -6.08 5.11 -16.44
N ILE A 205 -5.08 4.98 -15.57
CA ILE A 205 -4.54 3.68 -15.16
C ILE A 205 -4.66 3.57 -13.65
N ILE A 206 -5.21 2.45 -13.17
CA ILE A 206 -5.36 2.17 -11.74
C ILE A 206 -4.47 0.99 -11.34
N TYR A 207 -3.53 1.18 -10.43
CA TYR A 207 -2.65 0.12 -9.92
C TYR A 207 -2.23 0.30 -8.47
N SER A 208 -1.45 -0.66 -7.95
CA SER A 208 -0.99 -0.62 -6.56
C SER A 208 0.24 0.27 -6.35
N TYR A 209 0.42 0.87 -5.16
CA TYR A 209 1.61 1.66 -4.79
C TYR A 209 2.94 0.99 -5.16
N HIS A 210 3.02 -0.33 -4.98
CA HIS A 210 4.24 -1.08 -5.27
C HIS A 210 4.69 -0.94 -6.73
N TYR A 211 3.79 -0.71 -7.68
CA TYR A 211 4.18 -0.53 -9.08
C TYR A 211 4.86 0.82 -9.35
N LEU A 212 4.67 1.81 -8.48
CA LEU A 212 5.26 3.15 -8.62
C LEU A 212 6.43 3.37 -7.65
N LEU A 213 6.37 2.79 -6.45
CA LEU A 213 7.36 2.99 -5.39
C LEU A 213 8.41 1.89 -5.34
N ASP A 214 8.09 0.64 -5.74
CA ASP A 214 9.12 -0.39 -5.83
C ASP A 214 9.96 -0.10 -7.07
N PRO A 215 11.24 0.26 -6.91
CA PRO A 215 12.08 0.58 -8.06
C PRO A 215 12.26 -0.57 -9.04
N LYS A 216 12.17 -1.82 -8.55
CA LYS A 216 12.26 -3.01 -9.42
C LYS A 216 11.12 -3.06 -10.41
N ILE A 217 10.01 -2.38 -10.16
CA ILE A 217 8.81 -2.39 -11.01
C ILE A 217 8.60 -1.02 -11.65
N ALA A 218 8.84 0.04 -10.88
CA ALA A 218 8.65 1.43 -11.28
C ALA A 218 9.41 1.77 -12.56
N ASP A 219 10.64 1.32 -12.76
CA ASP A 219 11.38 1.60 -13.99
C ASP A 219 10.67 1.12 -15.27
N ARG A 220 9.87 0.05 -15.17
CA ARG A 220 9.12 -0.50 -16.31
C ARG A 220 7.87 0.31 -16.60
N VAL A 221 7.10 0.58 -15.54
CA VAL A 221 5.82 1.27 -15.65
C VAL A 221 6.05 2.75 -15.91
N SER A 222 6.97 3.35 -15.17
CA SER A 222 7.25 4.77 -15.24
C SER A 222 7.78 5.17 -16.61
N LYS A 223 8.70 4.41 -17.26
CA LYS A 223 9.22 4.78 -18.61
C LYS A 223 8.14 4.98 -19.66
N GLU A 224 7.02 4.28 -19.57
CA GLU A 224 5.89 4.40 -20.50
C GLU A 224 4.97 5.61 -20.19
N LEU A 225 5.20 6.30 -19.07
CA LEU A 225 4.39 7.41 -18.57
C LEU A 225 5.07 8.77 -18.80
N SER A 226 4.31 9.75 -19.29
CA SER A 226 4.75 11.13 -19.47
C SER A 226 4.94 11.85 -18.12
N LYS A 227 5.86 12.82 -18.09
CA LYS A 227 6.12 13.67 -16.90
C LYS A 227 4.91 14.53 -16.52
N ASP A 228 4.08 14.88 -17.49
CA ASP A 228 2.88 15.69 -17.31
C ASP A 228 1.67 14.89 -16.75
N SER A 229 1.90 13.67 -16.24
CA SER A 229 0.84 12.86 -15.65
C SER A 229 0.48 13.33 -14.23
N ILE A 230 -0.79 13.21 -13.87
CA ILE A 230 -1.30 13.48 -12.52
C ILE A 230 -1.27 12.16 -11.73
N VAL A 231 -0.54 12.13 -10.62
CA VAL A 231 -0.45 10.95 -9.74
C VAL A 231 -1.34 11.15 -8.53
N ILE A 232 -2.15 10.15 -8.22
CA ILE A 232 -3.08 10.16 -7.10
C ILE A 232 -2.75 8.98 -6.19
N PHE A 233 -2.33 9.26 -4.96
CA PHE A 233 -2.19 8.27 -3.90
C PHE A 233 -3.45 8.28 -3.03
N ASP A 234 -4.27 7.26 -3.19
CA ASP A 234 -5.49 7.07 -2.40
C ASP A 234 -5.28 6.12 -1.23
N GLU A 235 -5.75 6.48 -0.02
CA GLU A 235 -5.50 5.77 1.25
C GLU A 235 -4.02 5.78 1.68
N ALA A 236 -3.33 6.87 1.38
CA ALA A 236 -1.88 7.04 1.51
C ALA A 236 -1.35 7.14 2.95
N HIS A 237 -2.09 6.65 3.94
CA HIS A 237 -1.69 6.75 5.35
C HIS A 237 -0.41 5.95 5.63
N ASN A 238 -0.16 4.83 4.95
CA ASN A 238 1.01 3.93 5.16
C ASN A 238 2.12 4.06 4.11
N ILE A 239 2.18 5.18 3.39
CA ILE A 239 3.15 5.38 2.31
C ILE A 239 4.61 5.25 2.79
N ASP A 240 4.90 5.69 4.01
CA ASP A 240 6.23 5.59 4.64
C ASP A 240 6.67 4.14 4.83
N ASN A 241 5.77 3.28 5.32
CA ASN A 241 6.05 1.87 5.51
C ASN A 241 6.28 1.17 4.16
N VAL A 242 5.48 1.50 3.13
CA VAL A 242 5.65 0.93 1.78
C VAL A 242 6.99 1.32 1.18
N CYS A 243 7.42 2.57 1.36
CA CYS A 243 8.74 3.04 0.92
C CYS A 243 9.88 2.27 1.60
N ILE A 244 9.77 2.08 2.92
CA ILE A 244 10.77 1.36 3.71
C ILE A 244 10.83 -0.11 3.32
N GLU A 245 9.69 -0.78 3.19
CA GLU A 245 9.60 -2.19 2.80
C GLU A 245 10.15 -2.44 1.38
N SER A 246 9.96 -1.49 0.46
CA SER A 246 10.41 -1.62 -0.93
C SER A 246 11.94 -1.64 -1.06
N LEU A 247 12.64 -0.91 -0.17
CA LEU A 247 14.10 -0.78 -0.17
C LEU A 247 14.80 -1.67 0.86
N SER A 248 14.07 -2.22 1.81
CA SER A 248 14.62 -3.11 2.83
C SER A 248 14.76 -4.55 2.33
N VAL A 249 15.77 -5.27 2.81
CA VAL A 249 16.02 -6.67 2.47
C VAL A 249 16.41 -7.45 3.71
N ASP A 250 15.72 -8.57 3.95
CA ASP A 250 16.02 -9.49 5.05
C ASP A 250 16.70 -10.75 4.50
N LEU A 251 17.87 -11.08 5.05
CA LEU A 251 18.62 -12.27 4.70
C LEU A 251 18.60 -13.28 5.84
N THR A 252 18.07 -14.48 5.56
CA THR A 252 18.04 -15.61 6.49
C THR A 252 19.16 -16.61 6.17
N GLN A 253 19.49 -17.47 7.14
CA GLN A 253 20.46 -18.54 6.92
C GLN A 253 20.02 -19.50 5.78
N ASP A 254 18.72 -19.73 5.64
CA ASP A 254 18.17 -20.57 4.58
C ASP A 254 18.27 -19.92 3.20
N SER A 255 18.06 -18.60 3.11
CA SER A 255 18.33 -17.83 1.88
C SER A 255 19.80 -17.96 1.47
N LEU A 256 20.75 -17.86 2.42
CA LEU A 256 22.18 -18.05 2.12
C LEU A 256 22.53 -19.48 1.67
N ARG A 257 21.90 -20.50 2.27
CA ARG A 257 22.09 -21.91 1.86
C ARG A 257 21.56 -22.16 0.45
N LYS A 258 20.37 -21.65 0.13
CA LYS A 258 19.77 -21.71 -1.22
C LYS A 258 20.63 -20.97 -2.23
N ALA A 259 21.06 -19.75 -1.92
CA ALA A 259 21.92 -18.98 -2.81
C ALA A 259 23.30 -19.62 -3.04
N ALA A 260 23.88 -20.29 -2.05
CA ALA A 260 25.13 -21.04 -2.24
C ALA A 260 24.94 -22.22 -3.22
N ARG A 261 23.79 -22.91 -3.16
CA ARG A 261 23.42 -23.93 -4.16
C ARG A 261 23.20 -23.31 -5.53
N GLY A 262 22.48 -22.19 -5.61
CA GLY A 262 22.26 -21.43 -6.84
C GLY A 262 23.57 -20.96 -7.48
N ALA A 263 24.54 -20.48 -6.71
CA ALA A 263 25.87 -20.09 -7.20
C ALA A 263 26.70 -21.30 -7.68
N ALA A 264 26.53 -22.47 -7.07
CA ALA A 264 27.16 -23.71 -7.54
C ALA A 264 26.51 -24.24 -8.83
N ALA A 265 25.18 -24.16 -8.94
CA ALA A 265 24.44 -24.49 -10.16
C ALA A 265 24.83 -23.56 -11.31
N LEU A 266 24.94 -22.24 -11.04
CA LEU A 266 25.42 -21.25 -12.01
C LEU A 266 26.83 -21.58 -12.50
N GLY A 267 27.73 -21.97 -11.59
CA GLY A 267 29.08 -22.40 -11.94
C GLY A 267 29.08 -23.61 -12.88
N ARG A 268 28.29 -24.64 -12.58
CA ARG A 268 28.16 -25.82 -13.45
C ARG A 268 27.61 -25.45 -14.83
N ALA A 269 26.58 -24.62 -14.89
CA ALA A 269 26.00 -24.15 -16.15
C ALA A 269 27.01 -23.36 -17.00
N VAL A 270 27.85 -22.52 -16.37
CA VAL A 270 28.93 -21.81 -17.06
C VAL A 270 29.96 -22.80 -17.62
N ASP A 271 30.34 -23.81 -16.85
CA ASP A 271 31.28 -24.85 -17.29
C ASP A 271 30.71 -25.68 -18.45
N ASP A 272 29.42 -26.01 -18.41
CA ASP A 272 28.73 -26.77 -19.46
C ASP A 272 28.62 -25.94 -20.75
N VAL A 273 28.23 -24.67 -20.67
CA VAL A 273 28.16 -23.77 -21.83
C VAL A 273 29.56 -23.54 -22.41
N LYS A 274 30.60 -23.43 -21.58
CA LYS A 274 31.98 -23.34 -22.06
C LYS A 274 32.42 -24.58 -22.85
N ARG A 275 31.96 -25.77 -22.47
CA ARG A 275 32.28 -27.03 -23.17
C ARG A 275 31.48 -27.21 -24.45
N THR A 276 30.23 -26.73 -24.48
CA THR A 276 29.30 -26.90 -25.61
C THR A 276 29.41 -25.77 -26.64
N ASP A 277 29.44 -24.52 -26.17
CA ASP A 277 29.43 -23.33 -27.01
C ASP A 277 30.12 -22.12 -26.34
N ALA A 278 31.45 -22.12 -26.38
CA ALA A 278 32.28 -21.03 -25.86
C ALA A 278 32.05 -19.69 -26.60
N SER A 279 31.53 -19.73 -27.84
CA SER A 279 31.31 -18.54 -28.65
C SER A 279 30.25 -17.60 -28.06
N LYS A 280 29.19 -18.17 -27.46
CA LYS A 280 28.14 -17.41 -26.76
C LYS A 280 28.70 -16.55 -25.62
N LEU A 281 29.58 -17.12 -24.79
CA LEU A 281 30.21 -16.41 -23.67
C LEU A 281 31.19 -15.33 -24.14
N GLN A 282 31.88 -15.58 -25.25
CA GLN A 282 32.79 -14.60 -25.85
C GLN A 282 32.03 -13.41 -26.45
N HIS A 283 30.91 -13.68 -27.13
CA HIS A 283 30.04 -12.64 -27.66
C HIS A 283 29.38 -11.80 -26.55
N GLU A 284 28.99 -12.43 -25.43
CA GLU A 284 28.53 -11.70 -24.24
C GLU A 284 29.64 -10.78 -23.72
N TYR A 285 30.88 -11.28 -23.60
CA TYR A 285 32.00 -10.48 -23.13
C TYR A 285 32.23 -9.25 -24.01
N GLU A 286 32.18 -9.41 -25.33
CA GLU A 286 32.30 -8.30 -26.30
C GLU A 286 31.19 -7.26 -26.12
N LYS A 287 29.93 -7.70 -26.01
CA LYS A 287 28.78 -6.81 -25.72
C LYS A 287 28.97 -6.02 -24.42
N LEU A 288 29.52 -6.66 -23.38
CA LEU A 288 29.77 -6.00 -22.09
C LEU A 288 30.95 -5.00 -22.14
N VAL A 289 31.84 -5.14 -23.12
CA VAL A 289 32.99 -4.23 -23.35
C VAL A 289 32.58 -3.02 -24.17
N GLU A 290 31.72 -3.20 -25.18
CA GLU A 290 31.22 -2.13 -26.05
C GLU A 290 30.28 -1.15 -25.32
N GLY A 291 29.79 -1.53 -24.14
CA GLY A 291 29.03 -0.68 -23.23
C GLY A 291 27.52 -0.93 -23.29
N LEU A 292 26.81 -0.46 -22.25
CA LEU A 292 25.40 -0.76 -22.01
C LEU A 292 24.42 -0.05 -22.98
N GLN A 293 24.87 0.95 -23.75
CA GLN A 293 24.01 1.79 -24.58
C GLN A 293 23.39 1.07 -25.79
N GLN A 294 24.10 0.13 -26.45
CA GLN A 294 23.50 -0.64 -27.55
C GLN A 294 22.64 -1.81 -27.06
N ALA A 295 22.96 -2.37 -25.89
CA ALA A 295 22.14 -3.40 -25.26
C ALA A 295 20.75 -2.89 -24.85
N GLU A 296 20.57 -1.58 -24.65
CA GLU A 296 19.29 -0.93 -24.35
C GLU A 296 18.25 -1.02 -25.48
N ALA A 297 18.67 -1.07 -26.74
CA ALA A 297 17.73 -1.24 -27.86
C ALA A 297 17.10 -2.64 -27.87
N ASP A 298 17.89 -3.67 -27.51
CA ASP A 298 17.41 -5.05 -27.33
C ASP A 298 16.68 -5.24 -25.97
N ARG A 299 16.65 -4.21 -25.10
CA ARG A 299 15.93 -4.27 -23.81
C ARG A 299 14.41 -4.14 -23.94
N ALA A 300 13.83 -3.97 -25.13
CA ALA A 300 12.41 -3.62 -25.21
C ALA A 300 11.44 -4.78 -24.91
N GLU A 301 11.80 -6.05 -25.20
CA GLU A 301 10.78 -7.10 -25.28
C GLU A 301 10.83 -8.17 -24.17
N ASP A 302 12.00 -8.48 -23.56
CA ASP A 302 12.14 -9.72 -22.77
C ASP A 302 12.95 -9.64 -21.45
N LEU A 303 12.85 -8.53 -20.69
CA LEU A 303 13.64 -8.40 -19.46
C LEU A 303 13.14 -9.16 -18.23
N PHE A 304 13.99 -10.12 -17.85
CA PHE A 304 14.08 -10.86 -16.58
C PHE A 304 13.82 -10.01 -15.33
N MET A 305 14.31 -8.76 -15.27
CA MET A 305 14.37 -7.91 -14.07
C MET A 305 14.60 -6.45 -14.47
N SER A 306 14.08 -5.49 -13.70
CA SER A 306 14.57 -4.09 -13.71
C SER A 306 15.55 -3.94 -12.55
N ASN A 307 16.51 -3.04 -12.75
CA ASN A 307 17.53 -2.75 -11.76
C ASN A 307 16.91 -2.09 -10.52
N PRO A 308 17.25 -2.53 -9.31
CA PRO A 308 16.88 -1.84 -8.09
C PRO A 308 17.78 -0.61 -7.96
N ILE A 309 17.32 0.51 -8.52
CA ILE A 309 17.86 1.87 -8.39
C ILE A 309 19.38 1.96 -8.47
N LEU A 310 19.86 1.99 -9.69
CA LEU A 310 21.10 2.70 -9.95
C LEU A 310 20.70 4.14 -10.33
N PRO A 311 21.32 5.18 -9.74
CA PRO A 311 21.28 6.51 -10.32
C PRO A 311 21.56 6.42 -11.83
N GLU A 312 20.87 7.23 -12.64
CA GLU A 312 21.04 7.23 -14.10
C GLU A 312 22.52 7.34 -14.52
N ASP A 313 23.35 7.91 -13.66
CA ASP A 313 24.80 8.05 -13.87
C ASP A 313 25.59 6.75 -13.72
N ILE A 314 25.17 5.80 -12.86
CA ILE A 314 25.81 4.48 -12.76
C ILE A 314 25.38 3.58 -13.94
N LEU A 315 24.18 3.80 -14.50
CA LEU A 315 23.71 3.06 -15.69
C LEU A 315 24.52 3.38 -16.97
N LYS A 316 25.21 4.53 -17.00
CA LYS A 316 26.03 4.97 -18.14
C LYS A 316 27.44 4.38 -18.13
N GLU A 317 27.89 3.81 -17.01
CA GLU A 317 29.24 3.25 -16.87
C GLU A 317 29.33 1.80 -17.37
N ALA A 318 30.44 1.45 -18.00
CA ALA A 318 30.70 0.07 -18.42
C ALA A 318 30.97 -0.84 -17.22
N ILE A 319 30.50 -2.10 -17.29
CA ILE A 319 30.69 -3.09 -16.23
C ILE A 319 32.19 -3.26 -15.91
N PRO A 320 32.59 -3.24 -14.62
CA PRO A 320 33.99 -3.39 -14.21
C PRO A 320 34.64 -4.66 -14.75
N GLY A 321 35.89 -4.54 -15.22
CA GLY A 321 36.66 -5.64 -15.84
C GLY A 321 36.70 -6.93 -15.01
N ASN A 322 36.74 -6.79 -13.68
CA ASN A 322 36.84 -7.91 -12.72
C ASN A 322 35.64 -8.87 -12.75
N ILE A 323 34.46 -8.40 -13.18
CA ILE A 323 33.23 -9.21 -13.21
C ILE A 323 32.72 -9.50 -14.64
N ARG A 324 33.46 -9.09 -15.68
CA ARG A 324 33.08 -9.34 -17.07
C ARG A 324 33.07 -10.82 -17.42
N ARG A 325 34.09 -11.57 -16.98
CA ARG A 325 34.13 -13.03 -17.21
C ARG A 325 33.21 -13.75 -16.22
N ALA A 326 32.40 -14.67 -16.73
CA ALA A 326 31.43 -15.42 -15.94
C ALA A 326 32.08 -16.20 -14.77
N GLU A 327 33.24 -16.83 -14.99
CA GLU A 327 33.98 -17.55 -13.95
C GLU A 327 34.39 -16.65 -12.77
N HIS A 328 34.91 -15.46 -13.06
CA HIS A 328 35.30 -14.51 -12.04
C HIS A 328 34.09 -13.98 -11.29
N PHE A 329 32.96 -13.78 -11.98
CA PHE A 329 31.71 -13.37 -11.34
C PHE A 329 31.16 -14.46 -10.41
N VAL A 330 31.15 -15.73 -10.83
CA VAL A 330 30.73 -16.85 -9.96
C VAL A 330 31.65 -16.99 -8.75
N ALA A 331 32.96 -16.85 -8.94
CA ALA A 331 33.94 -16.87 -7.84
C ALA A 331 33.73 -15.69 -6.88
N PHE A 332 33.45 -14.49 -7.39
CA PHE A 332 33.08 -13.31 -6.63
C PHE A 332 31.82 -13.54 -5.78
N LEU A 333 30.75 -14.07 -6.38
CA LEU A 333 29.51 -14.37 -5.67
C LEU A 333 29.72 -15.40 -4.56
N LYS A 334 30.45 -16.49 -4.83
CA LYS A 334 30.78 -17.50 -3.80
C LYS A 334 31.55 -16.87 -2.63
N ARG A 335 32.51 -15.99 -2.92
CA ARG A 335 33.31 -15.29 -1.89
C ARG A 335 32.45 -14.35 -1.05
N PHE A 336 31.54 -13.62 -1.68
CA PHE A 336 30.59 -12.72 -1.01
C PHE A 336 29.59 -13.49 -0.13
N ILE A 337 29.03 -14.60 -0.62
CA ILE A 337 28.10 -15.45 0.14
C ILE A 337 28.79 -16.06 1.37
N GLU A 338 30.04 -16.53 1.24
CA GLU A 338 30.79 -17.05 2.39
C GLU A 338 31.14 -15.97 3.42
N TYR A 339 31.42 -14.74 2.98
CA TYR A 339 31.56 -13.61 3.89
C TYR A 339 30.26 -13.35 4.67
N LEU A 340 29.11 -13.33 4.00
CA LEU A 340 27.81 -13.18 4.66
C LEU A 340 27.54 -14.30 5.67
N LYS A 341 27.82 -15.56 5.31
CA LYS A 341 27.72 -16.70 6.24
C LYS A 341 28.63 -16.53 7.46
N THR A 342 29.83 -15.99 7.27
CA THR A 342 30.77 -15.73 8.37
C THR A 342 30.24 -14.64 9.29
N ARG A 343 29.67 -13.56 8.74
CA ARG A 343 29.03 -12.49 9.52
C ARG A 343 27.80 -12.98 10.30
N MET A 344 26.96 -13.83 9.70
CA MET A 344 25.76 -14.38 10.34
C MET A 344 26.04 -15.39 11.47
N ARG A 345 27.30 -15.77 11.71
CA ARG A 345 27.70 -16.63 12.85
C ARG A 345 27.94 -15.85 14.15
N ALA A 346 27.79 -14.53 14.15
CA ALA A 346 27.92 -13.75 15.37
C ALA A 346 26.88 -14.18 16.42
N LEU A 347 27.27 -14.17 17.70
CA LEU A 347 26.41 -14.58 18.83
C LEU A 347 25.70 -13.40 19.50
N HIS A 348 26.09 -12.17 19.17
CA HIS A 348 25.50 -10.95 19.71
C HIS A 348 24.87 -10.13 18.59
N VAL A 349 23.90 -9.29 18.95
CA VAL A 349 23.28 -8.34 18.04
C VAL A 349 24.32 -7.31 17.61
N ILE A 350 24.43 -7.05 16.30
CA ILE A 350 25.38 -6.07 15.74
C ILE A 350 24.59 -5.05 14.91
N SER A 351 24.78 -3.75 15.18
CA SER A 351 24.28 -2.66 14.33
C SER A 351 25.45 -1.95 13.66
N GLU A 352 25.44 -1.91 12.33
CA GLU A 352 26.50 -1.30 11.51
C GLU A 352 25.93 -0.38 10.42
N THR A 353 26.69 0.64 10.04
CA THR A 353 26.40 1.45 8.86
C THR A 353 26.88 0.71 7.59
N PRO A 354 26.24 0.96 6.42
CA PRO A 354 26.67 0.39 5.14
C PRO A 354 28.15 0.63 4.84
N THR A 355 28.66 1.82 5.16
CA THR A 355 30.06 2.20 4.93
C THR A 355 31.03 1.42 5.81
N SER A 356 30.69 1.16 7.07
CA SER A 356 31.47 0.32 7.98
C SER A 356 31.53 -1.12 7.46
N PHE A 357 30.38 -1.66 7.07
CA PHE A 357 30.27 -3.01 6.53
C PHE A 357 31.06 -3.19 5.23
N LEU A 358 31.02 -2.21 4.32
CA LEU A 358 31.80 -2.22 3.07
C LEU A 358 33.32 -2.15 3.32
N LYS A 359 33.77 -1.39 4.33
CA LYS A 359 35.19 -1.35 4.72
C LYS A 359 35.66 -2.71 5.22
N HIS A 360 34.90 -3.32 6.14
CA HIS A 360 35.21 -4.65 6.66
C HIS A 360 35.17 -5.74 5.58
N LEU A 361 34.22 -5.65 4.64
CA LEU A 361 34.15 -6.54 3.48
C LEU A 361 35.42 -6.43 2.62
N LYS A 362 35.89 -5.20 2.36
CA LYS A 362 37.11 -4.96 1.58
C LYS A 362 38.34 -5.54 2.28
N GLU A 363 38.44 -5.40 3.59
CA GLU A 363 39.58 -5.91 4.39
C GLU A 363 39.69 -7.44 4.36
N LEU A 364 38.56 -8.16 4.48
CA LEU A 364 38.59 -9.63 4.52
C LEU A 364 38.60 -10.30 3.13
N THR A 365 37.88 -9.74 2.17
CA THR A 365 37.62 -10.42 0.87
C THR A 365 38.26 -9.75 -0.34
N TYR A 366 38.81 -8.54 -0.16
CA TYR A 366 39.32 -7.66 -1.22
C TYR A 366 38.26 -7.34 -2.29
N ILE A 367 36.98 -7.37 -1.92
CA ILE A 367 35.88 -6.95 -2.78
C ILE A 367 35.73 -5.43 -2.69
N GLU A 368 35.77 -4.76 -3.82
CA GLU A 368 35.53 -3.32 -3.93
C GLU A 368 34.04 -2.99 -4.05
N LYS A 369 33.69 -1.73 -3.73
CA LYS A 369 32.33 -1.19 -3.84
C LYS A 369 31.78 -1.25 -5.27
N LYS A 370 32.59 -0.89 -6.28
CA LYS A 370 32.12 -0.78 -7.68
C LYS A 370 31.55 -2.11 -8.23
N PRO A 371 32.25 -3.27 -8.15
CA PRO A 371 31.70 -4.55 -8.59
C PRO A 371 30.36 -4.94 -7.95
N LEU A 372 30.11 -4.56 -6.68
CA LEU A 372 28.85 -4.87 -5.99
C LEU A 372 27.66 -4.12 -6.62
N GLY A 373 27.85 -2.87 -7.03
CA GLY A 373 26.81 -2.06 -7.68
C GLY A 373 26.33 -2.62 -9.02
N PHE A 374 27.19 -3.33 -9.76
CA PHE A 374 26.83 -3.93 -11.06
C PHE A 374 26.43 -5.40 -10.95
N ALA A 375 26.35 -5.96 -9.74
CA ALA A 375 26.10 -7.39 -9.56
C ALA A 375 24.73 -7.83 -10.10
N THR A 376 23.69 -7.00 -9.92
CA THR A 376 22.34 -7.30 -10.44
C THR A 376 22.31 -7.37 -11.96
N GLU A 377 22.87 -6.38 -12.64
CA GLU A 377 22.96 -6.40 -14.11
C GLU A 377 23.78 -7.57 -14.62
N ARG A 378 24.92 -7.87 -13.98
CA ARG A 378 25.77 -8.97 -14.40
C ARG A 378 25.05 -10.31 -14.28
N LEU A 379 24.32 -10.54 -13.17
CA LEU A 379 23.52 -11.74 -12.99
C LEU A 379 22.41 -11.81 -14.05
N ASN A 380 21.72 -10.70 -14.33
CA ASN A 380 20.66 -10.64 -15.33
C ASN A 380 21.16 -10.99 -16.74
N SER A 381 22.33 -10.48 -17.12
CA SER A 381 22.99 -10.81 -18.38
C SER A 381 23.32 -12.30 -18.45
N LEU A 382 23.95 -12.82 -17.39
CA LEU A 382 24.42 -14.21 -17.36
C LEU A 382 23.26 -15.22 -17.41
N VAL A 383 22.17 -14.96 -16.68
CA VAL A 383 20.99 -15.84 -16.69
C VAL A 383 20.34 -15.91 -18.08
N ARG A 384 20.36 -14.81 -18.85
CA ARG A 384 19.88 -14.84 -20.24
C ARG A 384 20.79 -15.65 -21.14
N THR A 385 22.10 -15.44 -21.03
CA THR A 385 23.10 -16.14 -21.84
C THR A 385 23.09 -17.64 -21.60
N LEU A 386 22.83 -18.08 -20.36
CA LEU A 386 22.84 -19.49 -19.97
C LEU A 386 21.49 -20.22 -20.17
N GLU A 387 20.44 -19.53 -20.60
CA GLU A 387 19.11 -20.12 -20.88
C GLU A 387 18.54 -20.98 -19.72
N LEU A 388 18.80 -20.58 -18.47
CA LEU A 388 18.44 -21.39 -17.30
C LEU A 388 16.92 -21.44 -17.10
N THR A 389 16.38 -22.67 -17.04
CA THR A 389 14.94 -22.93 -16.87
C THR A 389 14.51 -23.00 -15.41
N ASP A 390 15.39 -23.43 -14.51
CA ASP A 390 15.06 -23.66 -13.09
C ASP A 390 15.31 -22.39 -12.27
N ILE A 391 14.30 -21.52 -12.13
CA ILE A 391 14.47 -20.19 -11.50
C ILE A 391 14.39 -20.25 -9.97
N GLU A 392 13.80 -21.30 -9.40
CA GLU A 392 13.63 -21.44 -7.94
C GLU A 392 14.96 -21.32 -7.17
N ASP A 393 16.05 -21.91 -7.69
CA ASP A 393 17.38 -21.84 -7.07
C ASP A 393 18.03 -20.45 -7.20
N PHE A 394 17.57 -19.63 -8.15
CA PHE A 394 18.11 -18.29 -8.42
C PHE A 394 17.37 -17.17 -7.69
N VAL A 395 16.18 -17.42 -7.12
CA VAL A 395 15.44 -16.41 -6.33
C VAL A 395 16.29 -15.92 -5.16
N SER A 396 16.81 -16.84 -4.35
CA SER A 396 17.66 -16.48 -3.21
C SER A 396 19.01 -15.89 -3.64
N LEU A 397 19.54 -16.30 -4.79
CA LEU A 397 20.76 -15.68 -5.33
C LEU A 397 20.49 -14.22 -5.73
N LYS A 398 19.34 -13.96 -6.35
CA LYS A 398 18.87 -12.63 -6.72
C LYS A 398 18.64 -11.74 -5.49
N GLU A 399 18.11 -12.27 -4.39
CA GLU A 399 17.98 -11.53 -3.13
C GLU A 399 19.36 -11.04 -2.62
N ILE A 400 20.37 -11.91 -2.62
CA ILE A 400 21.74 -11.54 -2.19
C ILE A 400 22.37 -10.52 -3.12
N VAL A 401 22.18 -10.66 -4.43
CA VAL A 401 22.73 -9.75 -5.43
C VAL A 401 22.03 -8.37 -5.38
N THR A 402 20.73 -8.36 -5.10
CA THR A 402 19.97 -7.13 -4.84
C THR A 402 20.49 -6.44 -3.59
N PHE A 403 20.68 -7.19 -2.49
CA PHE A 403 21.29 -6.68 -1.27
C PHE A 403 22.68 -6.09 -1.54
N ALA A 404 23.53 -6.78 -2.31
CA ALA A 404 24.86 -6.28 -2.68
C ALA A 404 24.80 -4.95 -3.45
N THR A 405 23.83 -4.82 -4.35
CA THR A 405 23.63 -3.60 -5.15
C THR A 405 23.16 -2.46 -4.27
N LEU A 406 22.15 -2.67 -3.42
CA LEU A 406 21.63 -1.65 -2.52
C LEU A 406 22.70 -1.17 -1.52
N LEU A 407 23.46 -2.10 -0.95
CA LEU A 407 24.59 -1.81 -0.05
C LEU A 407 25.65 -0.93 -0.73
N ALA A 408 25.90 -1.14 -2.03
CA ALA A 408 26.86 -0.36 -2.79
C ALA A 408 26.31 1.00 -3.25
N THR A 409 25.01 1.11 -3.48
CA THR A 409 24.40 2.36 -3.95
C THR A 409 24.11 3.32 -2.81
N TYR A 410 23.51 2.83 -1.72
CA TYR A 410 22.95 3.66 -0.67
C TYR A 410 23.81 3.62 0.60
N GLU A 411 24.40 4.77 0.93
CA GLU A 411 25.20 4.94 2.15
C GLU A 411 24.43 5.66 3.27
N GLU A 412 23.58 6.63 2.90
CA GLU A 412 22.82 7.46 3.83
C GLU A 412 21.40 6.94 4.01
N GLY A 413 20.87 6.97 5.24
CA GLY A 413 19.50 6.57 5.53
C GLY A 413 19.26 5.05 5.61
N PHE A 414 20.32 4.24 5.64
CA PHE A 414 20.23 2.78 5.78
C PHE A 414 21.04 2.27 6.97
N VAL A 415 20.58 1.17 7.55
CA VAL A 415 21.26 0.47 8.65
C VAL A 415 21.27 -1.04 8.41
N LEU A 416 22.36 -1.68 8.81
CA LEU A 416 22.50 -3.13 8.87
C LEU A 416 22.33 -3.58 10.32
N ILE A 417 21.35 -4.44 10.57
CA ILE A 417 21.11 -5.02 11.90
C ILE A 417 21.18 -6.53 11.77
N LEU A 418 22.12 -7.14 12.49
CA LEU A 418 22.22 -8.59 12.60
C LEU A 418 21.62 -9.04 13.93
N GLU A 419 20.54 -9.80 13.86
CA GLU A 419 19.88 -10.41 15.02
C GLU A 419 20.16 -11.92 15.00
N PRO A 420 20.96 -12.45 15.94
CA PRO A 420 21.29 -13.88 15.96
C PRO A 420 20.17 -14.78 16.50
N PHE A 421 19.22 -14.19 17.24
CA PHE A 421 18.08 -14.85 17.86
C PHE A 421 16.81 -14.05 17.59
N GLU A 422 15.70 -14.74 17.38
CA GLU A 422 14.40 -14.13 17.06
C GLU A 422 13.78 -13.38 18.25
N THR A 423 14.09 -13.81 19.48
CA THR A 423 13.76 -13.06 20.71
C THR A 423 14.91 -13.16 21.71
N GLU A 424 15.02 -12.21 22.63
CA GLU A 424 16.07 -12.18 23.66
C GLU A 424 16.07 -13.42 24.58
N GLY A 425 14.97 -14.18 24.62
CA GLY A 425 14.84 -15.42 25.40
C GLY A 425 15.01 -16.72 24.60
N SER A 426 15.17 -16.66 23.28
CA SER A 426 15.31 -17.85 22.44
C SER A 426 16.71 -18.46 22.55
N THR A 427 16.78 -19.77 22.80
CA THR A 427 18.06 -20.52 22.80
C THR A 427 18.45 -21.05 21.42
N VAL A 428 17.49 -21.14 20.49
CA VAL A 428 17.73 -21.61 19.12
C VAL A 428 18.23 -20.42 18.29
N PRO A 429 19.46 -20.48 17.75
CA PRO A 429 19.98 -19.43 16.89
C PRO A 429 19.20 -19.45 15.57
N ASN A 430 18.59 -18.31 15.26
CA ASN A 430 17.94 -18.06 13.97
C ASN A 430 18.47 -16.71 13.47
N PRO A 431 19.69 -16.67 12.90
CA PRO A 431 20.30 -15.42 12.53
C PRO A 431 19.58 -14.80 11.33
N ILE A 432 19.21 -13.54 11.47
CA ILE A 432 18.60 -12.71 10.42
C ILE A 432 19.44 -11.44 10.28
N LEU A 433 19.82 -11.13 9.05
CA LEU A 433 20.50 -9.88 8.70
C LEU A 433 19.49 -8.97 8.01
N HIS A 434 19.10 -7.90 8.70
CA HIS A 434 18.23 -6.85 8.19
C HIS A 434 19.06 -5.76 7.54
N PHE A 435 18.78 -5.48 6.27
CA PHE A 435 19.17 -4.24 5.62
C PHE A 435 17.96 -3.34 5.58
N SER A 436 17.85 -2.42 6.53
CA SER A 436 16.64 -1.61 6.72
C SER A 436 16.85 -0.19 6.22
N CYS A 437 15.92 0.26 5.37
CA CYS A 437 15.79 1.65 4.99
C CYS A 437 15.12 2.43 6.13
N LEU A 438 15.73 3.53 6.58
CA LEU A 438 15.19 4.39 7.62
C LEU A 438 14.51 5.63 7.03
N ASP A 439 14.93 6.03 5.82
CA ASP A 439 14.43 7.20 5.11
C ASP A 439 13.38 6.81 4.06
N ALA A 440 12.15 7.28 4.24
CA ALA A 440 11.08 7.06 3.26
C ALA A 440 11.18 8.03 2.06
N SER A 441 11.88 9.15 2.20
CA SER A 441 11.99 10.18 1.15
C SER A 441 12.74 9.66 -0.09
N ILE A 442 13.68 8.73 0.08
CA ILE A 442 14.50 8.16 -1.00
C ILE A 442 13.62 7.51 -2.08
N ALA A 443 12.59 6.76 -1.67
CA ALA A 443 11.69 6.09 -2.62
C ALA A 443 10.70 7.06 -3.28
N MET A 444 10.30 8.13 -2.58
CA MET A 444 9.34 9.12 -3.08
C MET A 444 9.97 10.20 -3.96
N LYS A 445 11.26 10.49 -3.76
CA LYS A 445 11.98 11.56 -4.47
C LYS A 445 11.85 11.46 -6.01
N PRO A 446 12.05 10.30 -6.66
CA PRO A 446 11.86 10.18 -8.10
C PRO A 446 10.42 10.45 -8.56
N VAL A 447 9.42 10.18 -7.71
CA VAL A 447 8.02 10.44 -8.03
C VAL A 447 7.76 11.95 -8.03
N PHE A 448 8.21 12.67 -7.01
CA PHE A 448 8.05 14.12 -6.92
C PHE A 448 8.88 14.90 -7.96
N GLU A 449 10.07 14.41 -8.33
CA GLU A 449 10.90 15.04 -9.37
C GLU A 449 10.35 14.79 -10.78
N ARG A 450 9.69 13.65 -11.00
CA ARG A 450 9.22 13.25 -12.31
C ARG A 450 7.83 13.80 -12.65
N PHE A 451 6.92 13.78 -11.69
CA PHE A 451 5.52 14.15 -11.91
C PHE A 451 5.24 15.54 -11.37
N SER A 452 4.59 16.38 -12.18
CA SER A 452 4.30 17.77 -11.81
C SER A 452 3.28 17.89 -10.68
N SER A 453 2.29 17.00 -10.61
CA SER A 453 1.22 17.07 -9.62
C SER A 453 0.96 15.72 -8.97
N VAL A 454 1.29 15.63 -7.68
CA VAL A 454 1.06 14.44 -6.84
C VAL A 454 0.04 14.77 -5.77
N ILE A 455 -1.13 14.12 -5.84
CA ILE A 455 -2.23 14.27 -4.89
C ILE A 455 -2.15 13.12 -3.88
N ILE A 456 -1.91 13.44 -2.62
CA ILE A 456 -1.91 12.46 -1.51
C ILE A 456 -3.19 12.63 -0.72
N THR A 457 -4.03 11.59 -0.69
CA THR A 457 -5.32 11.66 0.00
C THR A 457 -5.63 10.42 0.83
N SER A 458 -6.24 10.63 2.00
CA SER A 458 -6.63 9.58 2.94
C SER A 458 -7.64 10.13 3.94
N GLY A 459 -8.45 9.28 4.56
CA GLY A 459 -9.40 9.71 5.60
C GLY A 459 -8.84 9.77 7.02
N THR A 460 -7.58 9.36 7.20
CA THR A 460 -6.96 9.17 8.51
C THR A 460 -5.53 9.70 8.60
N ILE A 461 -5.14 10.60 7.69
CA ILE A 461 -3.82 11.26 7.69
C ILE A 461 -3.80 12.46 8.65
N SER A 462 -3.58 12.16 9.93
CA SER A 462 -3.49 13.18 10.97
C SER A 462 -2.31 12.91 11.92
N PRO A 463 -1.53 13.94 12.30
CA PRO A 463 -1.53 15.32 11.80
C PRO A 463 -0.93 15.47 10.39
N LEU A 464 -1.42 16.46 9.62
CA LEU A 464 -0.97 16.72 8.24
C LEU A 464 0.51 17.13 8.15
N ASP A 465 1.02 17.87 9.14
CA ASP A 465 2.40 18.39 9.16
C ASP A 465 3.49 17.30 9.18
N MET A 466 3.16 16.07 9.60
CA MET A 466 4.13 14.99 9.73
C MET A 466 4.58 14.45 8.37
N TYR A 467 3.68 14.35 7.40
CA TYR A 467 3.98 13.76 6.09
C TYR A 467 4.98 14.58 5.26
N PRO A 468 4.81 15.92 5.09
CA PRO A 468 5.80 16.76 4.42
C PRO A 468 7.19 16.65 5.04
N ARG A 469 7.27 16.63 6.38
CA ARG A 469 8.53 16.50 7.10
C ARG A 469 9.19 15.14 6.91
N MET A 470 8.42 14.06 6.97
CA MET A 470 8.94 12.69 6.87
C MET A 470 9.33 12.29 5.45
N LEU A 471 8.60 12.77 4.44
CA LEU A 471 8.86 12.44 3.03
C LEU A 471 9.69 13.51 2.31
N ASN A 472 10.05 14.59 3.02
CA ASN A 472 10.88 15.69 2.54
C ASN A 472 10.38 16.32 1.23
N PHE A 473 9.14 16.79 1.24
CA PHE A 473 8.53 17.45 0.08
C PHE A 473 7.69 18.66 0.49
N ASP A 474 7.66 19.65 -0.39
CA ASP A 474 6.81 20.82 -0.24
C ASP A 474 5.44 20.57 -0.87
N THR A 475 4.42 21.14 -0.25
CA THR A 475 3.03 21.03 -0.68
C THR A 475 2.41 22.40 -0.83
N VAL A 476 1.58 22.55 -1.86
CA VAL A 476 0.85 23.78 -2.17
C VAL A 476 -0.35 23.93 -1.25
N ILE A 477 -1.09 22.83 -1.06
CA ILE A 477 -2.31 22.78 -0.24
C ILE A 477 -2.20 21.64 0.77
N GLN A 478 -2.48 21.96 2.03
CA GLN A 478 -2.61 21.02 3.13
C GLN A 478 -3.93 21.30 3.84
N GLU A 479 -4.95 20.48 3.57
CA GLU A 479 -6.29 20.73 4.11
C GLU A 479 -6.91 19.46 4.71
N SER A 480 -7.73 19.69 5.74
CA SER A 480 -8.46 18.63 6.44
C SER A 480 -9.92 19.02 6.55
N TYR A 481 -10.77 18.21 5.94
CA TYR A 481 -12.21 18.47 5.83
C TYR A 481 -12.95 17.85 7.01
N SER A 482 -13.88 18.61 7.58
CA SER A 482 -14.82 18.10 8.59
C SER A 482 -16.02 17.45 7.91
N MET A 483 -16.54 16.39 8.52
CA MET A 483 -17.76 15.75 8.03
C MET A 483 -18.99 16.56 8.46
N THR A 484 -19.75 17.08 7.50
CA THR A 484 -20.96 17.86 7.80
C THR A 484 -22.14 16.91 7.96
N LEU A 485 -22.68 16.84 9.17
CA LEU A 485 -23.75 15.90 9.52
C LEU A 485 -25.01 16.65 10.00
N SER A 486 -26.18 16.25 9.47
CA SER A 486 -27.48 16.73 9.96
C SER A 486 -27.85 16.09 11.30
N ARG A 487 -27.50 14.81 11.48
CA ARG A 487 -27.65 14.03 12.70
C ARG A 487 -26.30 13.48 13.12
N ARG A 488 -26.05 13.32 14.42
CA ARG A 488 -24.81 12.71 14.90
C ARG A 488 -24.79 11.22 14.54
N SER A 489 -24.22 10.90 13.38
CA SER A 489 -24.13 9.53 12.87
C SER A 489 -23.12 8.67 13.63
N PHE A 490 -22.18 9.26 14.36
CA PHE A 490 -21.22 8.50 15.15
C PHE A 490 -21.00 9.09 16.54
N LEU A 491 -20.65 8.21 17.47
CA LEU A 491 -20.38 8.56 18.85
C LEU A 491 -19.01 8.02 19.28
N PRO A 492 -17.97 8.86 19.26
CA PRO A 492 -16.69 8.52 19.83
C PRO A 492 -16.70 8.70 21.35
N LEU A 493 -16.42 7.63 22.09
CA LEU A 493 -16.40 7.59 23.55
C LEU A 493 -15.01 7.22 24.04
N ILE A 494 -14.48 7.92 25.05
CA ILE A 494 -13.21 7.56 25.68
C ILE A 494 -13.47 6.95 27.05
N VAL A 495 -13.33 5.63 27.14
CA VAL A 495 -13.47 4.86 28.39
C VAL A 495 -12.12 4.80 29.07
N THR A 496 -12.03 5.38 30.27
CA THR A 496 -10.75 5.51 31.00
C THR A 496 -10.75 4.76 32.32
N LYS A 497 -11.93 4.38 32.81
CA LYS A 497 -12.12 3.70 34.10
C LYS A 497 -13.05 2.50 33.91
N GLY A 498 -12.77 1.42 34.65
CA GLY A 498 -13.71 0.30 34.78
C GLY A 498 -14.89 0.65 35.69
N SER A 499 -15.83 -0.29 35.84
CA SER A 499 -16.93 -0.18 36.81
C SER A 499 -16.40 -0.06 38.24
N ASP A 500 -15.26 -0.69 38.53
CA ASP A 500 -14.54 -0.60 39.81
C ASP A 500 -13.73 0.69 40.00
N GLN A 501 -13.88 1.68 39.12
CA GLN A 501 -13.12 2.95 39.09
C GLN A 501 -11.60 2.81 38.85
N VAL A 502 -11.10 1.59 38.64
CA VAL A 502 -9.71 1.33 38.25
C VAL A 502 -9.44 1.90 36.86
N ALA A 503 -8.32 2.62 36.70
CA ALA A 503 -7.94 3.18 35.42
C ALA A 503 -7.58 2.07 34.42
N ILE A 504 -8.22 2.07 33.26
CA ILE A 504 -7.97 1.11 32.18
C ILE A 504 -6.83 1.63 31.30
N SER A 505 -5.82 0.80 31.07
CA SER A 505 -4.72 1.12 30.16
C SER A 505 -3.97 -0.15 29.73
N SER A 506 -3.53 -0.20 28.47
CA SER A 506 -2.72 -1.31 27.92
C SER A 506 -1.20 -1.09 28.01
N ARG A 507 -0.72 -0.26 28.94
CA ARG A 507 0.72 -0.10 29.20
C ARG A 507 1.35 -1.43 29.65
N PHE A 508 2.56 -1.72 29.17
CA PHE A 508 3.24 -3.00 29.39
C PHE A 508 3.31 -3.44 30.86
N GLU A 509 3.55 -2.50 31.78
CA GLU A 509 3.66 -2.76 33.22
C GLU A 509 2.35 -3.26 33.86
N ILE A 510 1.21 -2.73 33.42
CA ILE A 510 -0.10 -2.95 34.06
C ILE A 510 -1.04 -3.81 33.22
N ARG A 511 -0.70 -4.07 31.94
CA ARG A 511 -1.61 -4.77 31.00
C ARG A 511 -1.90 -6.22 31.38
N ASN A 512 -1.03 -6.84 32.19
CA ASN A 512 -1.18 -8.20 32.68
C ASN A 512 -1.93 -8.26 34.02
N ASP A 513 -2.27 -7.11 34.60
CA ASP A 513 -3.02 -7.08 35.86
C ASP A 513 -4.42 -7.69 35.64
N PRO A 514 -4.80 -8.74 36.40
CA PRO A 514 -6.08 -9.41 36.23
C PRO A 514 -7.28 -8.47 36.38
N SER A 515 -7.15 -7.40 37.16
CA SER A 515 -8.19 -6.37 37.34
C SER A 515 -8.48 -5.60 36.05
N ILE A 516 -7.44 -5.24 35.27
CA ILE A 516 -7.59 -4.53 33.99
C ILE A 516 -8.17 -5.48 32.93
N VAL A 517 -7.67 -6.71 32.87
CA VAL A 517 -8.19 -7.75 31.97
C VAL A 517 -9.68 -8.01 32.24
N ARG A 518 -10.08 -8.10 33.51
CA ARG A 518 -11.48 -8.22 33.91
C ARG A 518 -12.31 -7.01 33.47
N ASN A 519 -11.79 -5.79 33.65
CA ASN A 519 -12.49 -4.57 33.24
C ASN A 519 -12.72 -4.48 31.73
N TYR A 520 -11.75 -4.91 30.90
CA TYR A 520 -11.96 -5.04 29.46
C TYR A 520 -13.02 -6.10 29.13
N GLY A 521 -13.03 -7.22 29.86
CA GLY A 521 -14.04 -8.26 29.69
C GLY A 521 -15.45 -7.78 30.06
N ASN A 522 -15.59 -7.06 31.17
CA ASN A 522 -16.86 -6.44 31.57
C ASN A 522 -17.34 -5.42 30.53
N LEU A 523 -16.43 -4.59 30.00
CA LEU A 523 -16.72 -3.68 28.92
C LEU A 523 -17.24 -4.43 27.68
N LEU A 524 -16.58 -5.52 27.30
CA LEU A 524 -17.00 -6.36 26.17
C LEU A 524 -18.39 -6.97 26.40
N ILE A 525 -18.66 -7.51 27.59
CA ILE A 525 -19.97 -8.10 27.93
C ILE A 525 -21.08 -7.06 27.80
N GLU A 526 -20.91 -5.88 28.40
CA GLU A 526 -21.94 -4.84 28.36
C GLU A 526 -22.18 -4.30 26.96
N PHE A 527 -21.12 -4.08 26.18
CA PHE A 527 -21.29 -3.68 24.77
C PHE A 527 -21.91 -4.79 23.92
N SER A 528 -21.62 -6.07 24.20
CA SER A 528 -22.25 -7.20 23.51
C SER A 528 -23.75 -7.31 23.79
N LYS A 529 -24.21 -6.86 24.97
CA LYS A 529 -25.65 -6.80 25.32
C LYS A 529 -26.40 -5.68 24.60
N ILE A 530 -25.75 -4.54 24.40
CA ILE A 530 -26.42 -3.30 23.94
C ILE A 530 -26.38 -3.16 22.43
N THR A 531 -25.27 -3.56 21.81
CA THR A 531 -25.03 -3.32 20.39
C THR A 531 -25.83 -4.31 19.54
N PRO A 532 -26.61 -3.84 18.56
CA PRO A 532 -27.23 -4.73 17.58
C PRO A 532 -26.17 -5.33 16.66
N ASP A 533 -26.43 -6.53 16.15
CA ASP A 533 -25.68 -7.16 15.05
C ASP A 533 -24.17 -7.27 15.29
N GLY A 534 -23.35 -6.51 14.55
CA GLY A 534 -21.89 -6.60 14.54
C GLY A 534 -21.19 -5.71 15.58
N LEU A 535 -20.34 -6.33 16.41
CA LEU A 535 -19.33 -5.69 17.23
C LEU A 535 -17.93 -6.08 16.72
N VAL A 536 -17.03 -5.12 16.58
CA VAL A 536 -15.64 -5.39 16.17
C VAL A 536 -14.71 -4.90 17.28
N VAL A 537 -13.80 -5.75 17.73
CA VAL A 537 -12.86 -5.46 18.81
C VAL A 537 -11.45 -5.51 18.27
N PHE A 538 -10.74 -4.38 18.36
CA PHE A 538 -9.35 -4.29 17.92
C PHE A 538 -8.39 -4.35 19.11
N PHE A 539 -7.44 -5.25 19.03
CA PHE A 539 -6.32 -5.40 19.97
C PHE A 539 -5.03 -4.82 19.38
N PRO A 540 -4.08 -4.37 20.22
CA PRO A 540 -2.80 -3.83 19.76
C PRO A 540 -1.89 -4.88 19.10
N SER A 541 -1.96 -6.15 19.51
CA SER A 541 -1.12 -7.23 18.97
C SER A 541 -1.78 -8.61 19.12
N TYR A 542 -1.36 -9.57 18.29
CA TYR A 542 -1.81 -10.97 18.37
C TYR A 542 -1.46 -11.60 19.73
N LEU A 543 -0.23 -11.42 20.22
CA LEU A 543 0.20 -11.93 21.52
C LEU A 543 -0.70 -11.42 22.66
N TYR A 544 -1.07 -10.14 22.63
CA TYR A 544 -1.93 -9.58 23.67
C TYR A 544 -3.36 -10.13 23.57
N MET A 545 -3.89 -10.24 22.35
CA MET A 545 -5.19 -10.84 22.09
C MET A 545 -5.26 -12.28 22.61
N GLU A 546 -4.30 -13.14 22.28
CA GLU A 546 -4.24 -14.53 22.75
C GLU A 546 -4.18 -14.62 24.28
N SER A 547 -3.33 -13.79 24.91
CA SER A 547 -3.20 -13.76 26.38
C SER A 547 -4.50 -13.35 27.07
N ILE A 548 -5.22 -12.38 26.51
CA ILE A 548 -6.51 -11.91 27.04
C ILE A 548 -7.58 -12.98 26.84
N ILE A 549 -7.67 -13.58 25.65
CA ILE A 549 -8.66 -14.62 25.34
C ILE A 549 -8.48 -15.80 26.28
N SER A 550 -7.25 -16.26 26.50
CA SER A 550 -6.94 -17.33 27.45
C SER A 550 -7.37 -16.96 28.88
N SER A 551 -7.08 -15.74 29.31
CA SER A 551 -7.48 -15.23 30.62
C SER A 551 -9.01 -15.10 30.76
N TRP A 552 -9.70 -14.61 29.73
CA TRP A 552 -11.16 -14.47 29.71
C TRP A 552 -11.88 -15.82 29.69
N GLN A 553 -11.32 -16.83 29.04
CA GLN A 553 -11.84 -18.19 29.11
C GLN A 553 -11.71 -18.75 30.53
N ALA A 554 -10.56 -18.57 31.18
CA ALA A 554 -10.36 -19.02 32.56
C ALA A 554 -11.29 -18.32 33.56
N MET A 555 -11.66 -17.07 33.30
CA MET A 555 -12.60 -16.28 34.12
C MET A 555 -14.08 -16.54 33.77
N GLY A 556 -14.40 -17.31 32.72
CA GLY A 556 -15.77 -17.55 32.26
C GLY A 556 -16.44 -16.35 31.55
N ILE A 557 -15.68 -15.32 31.18
CA ILE A 557 -16.17 -14.09 30.54
C ILE A 557 -16.63 -14.39 29.10
N LEU A 558 -15.89 -15.23 28.36
CA LEU A 558 -16.23 -15.57 26.98
C LEU A 558 -17.54 -16.36 26.89
N ASP A 559 -17.83 -17.22 27.86
CA ASP A 559 -19.09 -17.95 27.94
C ASP A 559 -20.28 -17.01 28.14
N GLU A 560 -20.09 -15.88 28.83
CA GLU A 560 -21.12 -14.84 28.94
C GLU A 560 -21.33 -14.09 27.63
N VAL A 561 -20.25 -13.74 26.93
CA VAL A 561 -20.33 -13.08 25.60
C VAL A 561 -21.02 -13.98 24.59
N TRP A 562 -20.71 -15.29 24.60
CA TRP A 562 -21.27 -16.30 23.70
C TRP A 562 -22.80 -16.42 23.79
N LYS A 563 -23.39 -16.14 24.96
CA LYS A 563 -24.85 -16.10 25.13
C LYS A 563 -25.49 -15.06 24.22
N TYR A 564 -24.83 -13.89 24.07
CA TYR A 564 -25.35 -12.77 23.30
C TYR A 564 -24.93 -12.82 21.82
N LYS A 565 -23.65 -13.06 21.52
CA LYS A 565 -23.10 -12.97 20.16
C LYS A 565 -22.10 -14.09 19.88
N LEU A 566 -21.98 -14.50 18.61
CA LEU A 566 -20.95 -15.45 18.16
C LEU A 566 -19.57 -14.81 18.20
N ILE A 567 -18.55 -15.55 18.63
CA ILE A 567 -17.17 -15.05 18.76
C ILE A 567 -16.32 -15.60 17.61
N LEU A 568 -15.73 -14.70 16.84
CA LEU A 568 -14.86 -15.00 15.71
C LEU A 568 -13.50 -14.33 15.98
N VAL A 569 -12.40 -15.00 15.64
CA VAL A 569 -11.05 -14.51 15.93
C VAL A 569 -10.24 -14.44 14.64
N GLU A 570 -9.56 -13.32 14.45
CA GLU A 570 -8.57 -13.15 13.37
C GLU A 570 -7.31 -13.95 13.68
N THR A 571 -6.81 -14.71 12.69
CA THR A 571 -5.54 -15.41 12.80
C THR A 571 -4.55 -14.85 11.77
N PRO A 572 -3.23 -15.09 11.94
CA PRO A 572 -2.25 -14.68 10.94
C PRO A 572 -2.50 -15.32 9.56
N ASP A 573 -3.18 -16.47 9.52
CA ASP A 573 -3.51 -17.13 8.26
C ASP A 573 -4.64 -16.40 7.51
N SER A 574 -4.39 -16.19 6.21
CA SER A 574 -5.31 -15.51 5.31
C SER A 574 -6.57 -16.31 5.00
N GLN A 575 -6.47 -17.64 4.92
CA GLN A 575 -7.61 -18.48 4.55
C GLN A 575 -8.60 -18.58 5.71
N GLU A 576 -8.08 -18.88 6.90
CA GLU A 576 -8.86 -18.92 8.12
C GLU A 576 -9.52 -17.56 8.42
N THR A 577 -8.78 -16.45 8.29
CA THR A 577 -9.35 -15.11 8.48
C THR A 577 -10.46 -14.80 7.48
N SER A 578 -10.32 -15.23 6.22
CA SER A 578 -11.36 -15.03 5.20
C SER A 578 -12.63 -15.81 5.54
N LEU A 579 -12.50 -17.06 6.01
CA LEU A 579 -13.62 -17.89 6.45
C LEU A 579 -14.29 -17.30 7.71
N ALA A 580 -13.49 -16.82 8.66
CA ALA A 580 -13.99 -16.16 9.87
C ALA A 580 -14.81 -14.91 9.52
N LEU A 581 -14.36 -14.12 8.54
CA LEU A 581 -15.08 -12.94 8.07
C LEU A 581 -16.39 -13.29 7.36
N GLU A 582 -16.39 -14.32 6.51
CA GLU A 582 -17.60 -14.78 5.83
C GLU A 582 -18.65 -15.27 6.85
N THR A 583 -18.18 -16.02 7.85
CA THR A 583 -19.01 -16.48 8.97
C THR A 583 -19.53 -15.31 9.79
N TYR A 584 -18.71 -14.30 10.05
CA TYR A 584 -19.10 -13.07 10.74
C TYR A 584 -20.23 -12.33 10.01
N ARG A 585 -20.09 -12.14 8.69
CA ARG A 585 -21.13 -11.50 7.86
C ARG A 585 -22.42 -12.29 7.88
N THR A 586 -22.34 -13.61 7.72
CA THR A 586 -23.50 -14.51 7.74
C THR A 586 -24.22 -14.46 9.08
N ALA A 587 -23.47 -14.47 10.20
CA ALA A 587 -24.04 -14.38 11.55
C ALA A 587 -24.76 -13.05 11.81
N CYS A 588 -24.23 -11.94 11.29
CA CYS A 588 -24.87 -10.63 11.38
C CYS A 588 -26.15 -10.58 10.54
N SER A 589 -26.11 -11.08 9.30
CA SER A 589 -27.28 -11.11 8.41
C SER A 589 -28.40 -12.05 8.89
N ASN A 590 -28.05 -13.10 9.63
CA ASN A 590 -29.03 -14.04 10.20
C ASN A 590 -29.64 -13.56 11.54
N GLY A 591 -29.28 -12.37 12.03
CA GLY A 591 -29.85 -11.78 13.25
C GLY A 591 -29.33 -12.36 14.57
N ARG A 592 -28.34 -13.26 14.55
CA ARG A 592 -27.67 -13.73 15.78
C ARG A 592 -26.74 -12.66 16.34
N GLY A 593 -26.08 -11.91 15.46
CA GLY A 593 -25.02 -10.97 15.80
C GLY A 593 -23.70 -11.67 16.10
N ALA A 594 -22.59 -10.97 15.88
CA ALA A 594 -21.26 -11.52 16.04
C ALA A 594 -20.27 -10.47 16.60
N VAL A 595 -19.26 -10.98 17.30
CA VAL A 595 -18.09 -10.25 17.76
C VAL A 595 -16.89 -10.75 16.97
N MET A 596 -16.20 -9.83 16.29
CA MET A 596 -14.93 -10.12 15.64
C MET A 596 -13.78 -9.59 16.50
N PHE A 597 -12.91 -10.48 16.96
CA PHE A 597 -11.65 -10.11 17.58
C PHE A 597 -10.58 -9.98 16.49
N SER A 598 -10.02 -8.78 16.36
CA SER A 598 -9.07 -8.42 15.32
C SER A 598 -7.88 -7.67 15.90
N VAL A 599 -6.81 -7.58 15.13
CA VAL A 599 -5.62 -6.79 15.49
C VAL A 599 -5.62 -5.48 14.71
N ALA A 600 -5.30 -4.37 15.39
CA ALA A 600 -5.31 -3.03 14.83
C ALA A 600 -4.25 -2.80 13.74
N ARG A 601 -3.23 -3.66 13.69
CA ARG A 601 -2.21 -3.76 12.62
C ARG A 601 -2.33 -5.06 11.82
N GLY A 602 -3.44 -5.78 12.00
CA GLY A 602 -3.74 -7.02 11.31
C GLY A 602 -4.26 -6.78 9.89
N LYS A 603 -4.66 -7.85 9.22
CA LYS A 603 -5.16 -7.77 7.84
C LYS A 603 -6.58 -7.19 7.79
N VAL A 604 -7.38 -7.50 8.80
CA VAL A 604 -8.78 -7.07 8.89
C VAL A 604 -8.90 -5.55 9.03
N SER A 605 -7.95 -4.93 9.73
CA SER A 605 -7.88 -3.47 9.93
C SER A 605 -7.33 -2.70 8.74
N GLU A 606 -6.90 -3.36 7.65
CA GLU A 606 -6.38 -2.70 6.44
C GLU A 606 -7.28 -2.86 5.20
N GLY A 607 -7.77 -4.08 4.90
CA GLY A 607 -8.40 -4.36 3.61
C GLY A 607 -9.91 -4.59 3.63
N ILE A 608 -10.54 -4.62 4.80
CA ILE A 608 -11.91 -5.11 4.95
C ILE A 608 -12.85 -4.03 5.46
N ASP A 609 -13.99 -3.91 4.78
CA ASP A 609 -15.02 -2.95 5.12
C ASP A 609 -16.13 -3.59 5.96
N PHE A 610 -16.48 -2.93 7.06
CA PHE A 610 -17.61 -3.25 7.91
C PHE A 610 -18.77 -2.32 7.58
N ASP A 611 -19.54 -2.73 6.58
CA ASP A 611 -20.62 -1.90 6.04
C ASP A 611 -21.88 -1.98 6.92
N HIS A 612 -22.52 -0.84 7.19
CA HIS A 612 -23.78 -0.72 7.90
C HIS A 612 -23.86 -1.57 9.19
N HIS A 613 -24.73 -2.59 9.20
CA HIS A 613 -24.99 -3.42 10.37
C HIS A 613 -23.83 -4.37 10.73
N TYR A 614 -22.84 -4.52 9.85
CA TYR A 614 -21.64 -5.31 10.14
C TYR A 614 -20.71 -4.63 11.14
N GLY A 615 -20.85 -3.33 11.41
CA GLY A 615 -19.90 -2.59 12.25
C GLY A 615 -20.54 -1.59 13.22
N ARG A 616 -21.67 -1.93 13.86
CA ARG A 616 -22.44 -0.98 14.69
C ARG A 616 -21.68 -0.42 15.89
N ALA A 617 -20.71 -1.18 16.40
CA ALA A 617 -19.78 -0.68 17.38
C ALA A 617 -18.37 -1.21 17.10
N VAL A 618 -17.39 -0.33 17.27
CA VAL A 618 -15.97 -0.69 17.35
C VAL A 618 -15.46 -0.43 18.75
N LEU A 619 -14.81 -1.43 19.32
CA LEU A 619 -14.12 -1.35 20.59
C LEU A 619 -12.61 -1.42 20.36
N MET A 620 -11.92 -0.32 20.59
CA MET A 620 -10.47 -0.25 20.52
C MET A 620 -9.88 -0.51 21.90
N ILE A 621 -9.36 -1.72 22.11
CA ILE A 621 -8.72 -2.13 23.36
C ILE A 621 -7.30 -1.58 23.40
N GLY A 622 -7.06 -0.57 24.24
CA GLY A 622 -5.73 -0.01 24.39
C GLY A 622 -5.24 0.82 23.19
N LEU A 623 -3.97 1.24 23.26
CA LEU A 623 -3.30 1.94 22.16
C LEU A 623 -2.46 0.98 21.32
N PRO A 624 -2.55 1.03 19.98
CA PRO A 624 -1.82 0.13 19.09
C PRO A 624 -0.41 0.63 18.87
N PHE A 625 0.42 0.67 19.92
CA PHE A 625 1.83 0.99 19.76
C PHE A 625 2.58 -0.11 19.01
N GLN A 626 3.58 0.29 18.23
CA GLN A 626 4.58 -0.66 17.72
C GLN A 626 5.38 -1.26 18.88
N TYR A 627 5.98 -2.40 18.62
CA TYR A 627 6.89 -3.03 19.56
C TYR A 627 8.15 -2.17 19.73
N THR A 628 8.23 -1.46 20.86
CA THR A 628 9.26 -0.44 21.14
C THR A 628 10.65 -1.01 21.36
N GLU A 629 10.77 -2.31 21.62
CA GLU A 629 12.07 -2.97 21.82
C GLU A 629 12.72 -3.38 20.50
N SER A 630 11.98 -3.36 19.39
CA SER A 630 12.53 -3.60 18.05
C SER A 630 13.71 -2.66 17.76
N ARG A 631 14.83 -3.24 17.33
CA ARG A 631 16.04 -2.50 16.99
C ARG A 631 15.86 -1.66 15.73
N ILE A 632 15.10 -2.16 14.75
CA ILE A 632 14.76 -1.44 13.51
C ILE A 632 14.01 -0.15 13.85
N LEU A 633 13.03 -0.23 14.75
CA LEU A 633 12.27 0.94 15.18
C LEU A 633 13.16 1.94 15.94
N LYS A 634 14.01 1.49 16.86
CA LYS A 634 14.94 2.36 17.58
C LYS A 634 15.88 3.11 16.62
N ALA A 635 16.48 2.40 15.67
CA ALA A 635 17.33 3.01 14.65
C ALA A 635 16.57 4.04 13.82
N ARG A 636 15.31 3.75 13.43
CA ARG A 636 14.44 4.70 12.72
C ARG A 636 14.11 5.92 13.57
N LEU A 637 13.80 5.75 14.85
CA LEU A 637 13.50 6.84 15.77
C LEU A 637 14.71 7.77 15.97
N GLU A 638 15.92 7.21 16.09
CA GLU A 638 17.16 7.97 16.17
C GLU A 638 17.40 8.77 14.88
N PHE A 639 17.22 8.13 13.72
CA PHE A 639 17.33 8.78 12.41
C PHE A 639 16.35 9.94 12.23
N LEU A 640 15.07 9.73 12.56
CA LEU A 640 14.03 10.76 12.48
C LEU A 640 14.31 11.95 13.41
N ARG A 641 14.92 11.69 14.57
CA ARG A 641 15.30 12.73 15.54
C ARG A 641 16.46 13.58 15.04
N GLU A 642 17.47 12.96 14.43
CA GLU A 642 18.67 13.64 13.96
C GLU A 642 18.42 14.44 12.68
N ASN A 643 17.77 13.83 11.69
CA ASN A 643 17.63 14.43 10.35
C ASN A 643 16.39 15.30 10.20
N PHE A 644 15.25 14.87 10.75
CA PHE A 644 13.96 15.55 10.56
C PHE A 644 13.46 16.26 11.83
N HIS A 645 14.25 16.23 12.91
CA HIS A 645 13.90 16.81 14.22
C HIS A 645 12.55 16.34 14.78
N ILE A 646 12.15 15.11 14.43
CA ILE A 646 10.91 14.50 14.95
C ILE A 646 11.27 13.77 16.24
N ARG A 647 10.60 14.14 17.34
CA ARG A 647 10.81 13.49 18.64
C ARG A 647 10.24 12.07 18.61
N GLU A 648 10.90 11.17 19.34
CA GLU A 648 10.54 9.75 19.37
C GLU A 648 9.08 9.52 19.81
N ASN A 649 8.68 10.23 20.88
CA ASN A 649 7.32 10.17 21.39
C ASN A 649 6.27 10.71 20.41
N ASP A 650 6.63 11.69 19.58
CA ASP A 650 5.71 12.30 18.62
C ASP A 650 5.44 11.29 17.50
N PHE A 651 6.48 10.64 16.97
CA PHE A 651 6.33 9.58 15.96
C PHE A 651 5.55 8.37 16.49
N LEU A 652 5.90 7.85 17.67
CA LEU A 652 5.19 6.70 18.27
C LEU A 652 3.71 7.01 18.53
N SER A 653 3.39 8.25 18.89
CA SER A 653 2.01 8.68 19.10
C SER A 653 1.28 8.82 17.78
N PHE A 654 1.89 9.47 16.80
CA PHE A 654 1.37 9.60 15.44
C PHE A 654 1.03 8.24 14.84
N ASP A 655 1.98 7.31 14.84
CA ASP A 655 1.76 5.98 14.26
C ASP A 655 0.66 5.18 14.99
N ALA A 656 0.60 5.26 16.32
CA ALA A 656 -0.48 4.62 17.08
C ALA A 656 -1.86 5.26 16.81
N MET A 657 -1.94 6.58 16.67
CA MET A 657 -3.18 7.29 16.35
C MET A 657 -3.65 7.01 14.94
N ARG A 658 -2.73 6.94 13.97
CA ARG A 658 -3.01 6.55 12.58
C ARG A 658 -3.72 5.20 12.51
N HIS A 659 -3.16 4.17 13.14
CA HIS A 659 -3.76 2.82 13.15
C HIS A 659 -5.07 2.77 13.92
N ALA A 660 -5.17 3.50 15.05
CA ALA A 660 -6.44 3.59 15.78
C ALA A 660 -7.53 4.26 14.94
N ALA A 661 -7.23 5.40 14.32
CA ALA A 661 -8.16 6.12 13.45
C ALA A 661 -8.58 5.30 12.23
N GLN A 662 -7.66 4.52 11.65
CA GLN A 662 -7.98 3.58 10.57
C GLN A 662 -9.00 2.53 11.02
N CYS A 663 -8.80 1.92 12.18
CA CYS A 663 -9.75 0.95 12.73
C CYS A 663 -11.13 1.57 12.98
N LEU A 664 -11.16 2.80 13.52
CA LEU A 664 -12.40 3.53 13.78
C LEU A 664 -13.11 3.95 12.49
N GLY A 665 -12.36 4.43 11.49
CA GLY A 665 -12.88 4.91 10.21
C GLY A 665 -13.56 3.83 9.37
N ARG A 666 -13.42 2.54 9.74
CA ARG A 666 -14.08 1.43 9.02
C ARG A 666 -15.57 1.32 9.29
N VAL A 667 -16.05 1.90 10.39
CA VAL A 667 -17.45 1.88 10.86
C VAL A 667 -18.35 2.77 10.02
N LEU A 668 -17.81 3.83 9.41
CA LEU A 668 -18.61 4.81 8.69
C LEU A 668 -18.40 4.69 7.18
N ARG A 669 -19.49 4.39 6.47
CA ARG A 669 -19.51 4.28 5.00
C ARG A 669 -20.37 5.30 4.30
N GLY A 670 -21.30 5.91 5.02
CA GLY A 670 -22.14 6.98 4.51
C GLY A 670 -22.67 7.85 5.65
N LYS A 671 -23.31 8.96 5.29
CA LYS A 671 -23.97 9.85 6.27
C LYS A 671 -25.28 9.24 6.80
N ASP A 672 -25.84 8.29 6.05
CA ASP A 672 -26.98 7.47 6.41
C ASP A 672 -26.63 6.38 7.44
N ASP A 673 -25.38 5.94 7.45
CA ASP A 673 -24.88 4.95 8.39
C ASP A 673 -24.64 5.53 9.80
N TYR A 674 -24.54 4.65 10.79
CA TYR A 674 -24.19 5.02 12.14
C TYR A 674 -23.44 3.94 12.91
N GLY A 675 -22.60 4.39 13.85
CA GLY A 675 -21.90 3.48 14.74
C GLY A 675 -21.25 4.16 15.94
N ILE A 676 -20.92 3.32 16.93
CA ILE A 676 -20.26 3.73 18.17
C ILE A 676 -18.78 3.40 18.08
N MET A 677 -17.94 4.36 18.48
CA MET A 677 -16.48 4.24 18.46
C MET A 677 -15.96 4.33 19.90
N VAL A 678 -15.63 3.20 20.51
CA VAL A 678 -15.19 3.15 21.90
C VAL A 678 -13.67 3.06 21.95
N LEU A 679 -13.03 4.06 22.52
CA LEU A 679 -11.60 4.12 22.80
C LEU A 679 -11.35 3.73 24.26
N ALA A 680 -10.94 2.49 24.50
CA ALA A 680 -10.75 1.95 25.84
C ALA A 680 -9.27 2.05 26.27
N ASP A 681 -8.84 3.26 26.63
CA ASP A 681 -7.56 3.52 27.31
C ASP A 681 -7.55 4.95 27.85
N ARG A 682 -7.07 5.14 29.08
CA ARG A 682 -6.88 6.48 29.67
C ARG A 682 -5.97 7.39 28.82
N ARG A 683 -5.03 6.83 28.06
CA ARG A 683 -4.05 7.60 27.27
C ARG A 683 -4.68 8.33 26.08
N PHE A 684 -5.80 7.85 25.53
CA PHE A 684 -6.49 8.54 24.42
C PHE A 684 -6.93 9.96 24.80
N ALA A 685 -7.33 10.17 26.07
CA ALA A 685 -7.75 11.49 26.56
C ALA A 685 -6.65 12.57 26.39
N ARG A 686 -5.37 12.19 26.48
CA ARG A 686 -4.23 13.12 26.31
C ARG A 686 -3.83 13.32 24.85
N LYS A 687 -4.18 12.38 23.96
CA LYS A 687 -3.74 12.34 22.56
C LYS A 687 -4.85 12.65 21.56
N ARG A 688 -5.99 13.18 22.04
CA ARG A 688 -7.17 13.49 21.21
C ARG A 688 -6.85 14.41 20.04
N SER A 689 -5.94 15.36 20.20
CA SER A 689 -5.58 16.33 19.15
C SER A 689 -4.91 15.69 17.93
N GLN A 690 -4.39 14.47 18.05
CA GLN A 690 -3.77 13.73 16.95
C GLN A 690 -4.79 12.88 16.17
N LEU A 691 -6.01 12.70 16.69
CA LEU A 691 -7.08 12.06 15.93
C LEU A 691 -7.52 12.99 14.79
N PRO A 692 -7.98 12.44 13.65
CA PRO A 692 -8.55 13.21 12.55
C PRO A 692 -9.57 14.23 13.02
N LYS A 693 -9.60 15.42 12.40
CA LYS A 693 -10.46 16.53 12.83
C LYS A 693 -11.93 16.11 12.94
N TRP A 694 -12.41 15.30 12.00
CA TRP A 694 -13.79 14.82 11.97
C TRP A 694 -14.15 13.94 13.18
N ILE A 695 -13.23 13.10 13.69
CA ILE A 695 -13.43 12.34 14.94
C ILE A 695 -13.30 13.28 16.14
N ALA A 696 -12.25 14.10 16.15
CA ALA A 696 -11.93 14.96 17.27
C ALA A 696 -13.06 15.96 17.56
N GLN A 697 -13.72 16.50 16.54
CA GLN A 697 -14.85 17.43 16.69
C GLN A 697 -16.12 16.76 17.26
N ALA A 698 -16.31 15.47 17.01
CA ALA A 698 -17.48 14.74 17.50
C ALA A 698 -17.37 14.32 18.98
N ILE A 699 -16.17 14.30 19.56
CA ILE A 699 -15.96 13.99 20.98
C ILE A 699 -16.41 15.19 21.84
N LEU A 700 -17.49 15.05 22.61
CA LEU A 700 -17.87 16.07 23.59
C LEU A 700 -17.05 15.94 24.87
N GLU A 701 -16.91 17.03 25.63
CA GLU A 701 -16.24 17.00 26.94
C GLU A 701 -16.89 16.03 27.93
N GLY A 702 -18.22 15.87 27.87
CA GLY A 702 -18.97 14.92 28.68
C GLY A 702 -18.74 13.45 28.30
N ASP A 703 -18.21 13.18 27.10
CA ASP A 703 -17.94 11.83 26.58
C ASP A 703 -16.48 11.39 26.79
N ILE A 704 -15.72 12.20 27.54
CA ILE A 704 -14.32 11.94 27.91
C ILE A 704 -14.28 11.39 29.33
N ASN A 705 -13.29 10.53 29.60
CA ASN A 705 -13.05 9.97 30.93
C ASN A 705 -14.22 9.16 31.50
N LEU A 706 -14.99 8.48 30.63
CA LEU A 706 -16.14 7.70 31.03
C LEU A 706 -15.72 6.43 31.80
N SER A 707 -16.59 6.01 32.74
CA SER A 707 -16.61 4.64 33.24
C SER A 707 -17.38 3.73 32.26
N THR A 708 -17.20 2.41 32.39
CA THR A 708 -17.93 1.40 31.61
C THR A 708 -19.45 1.66 31.61
N ASP A 709 -20.05 1.87 32.77
CA ASP A 709 -21.51 2.02 32.90
C ASP A 709 -22.03 3.33 32.28
N MET A 710 -21.25 4.41 32.39
CA MET A 710 -21.59 5.70 31.76
C MET A 710 -21.51 5.60 30.24
N ALA A 711 -20.48 4.94 29.71
CA ALA A 711 -20.33 4.72 28.27
C ALA A 711 -21.46 3.86 27.70
N VAL A 712 -21.89 2.84 28.46
CA VAL A 712 -23.06 2.01 28.17
C VAL A 712 -24.34 2.85 28.13
N ALA A 713 -24.55 3.73 29.10
CA ALA A 713 -25.74 4.59 29.13
C ALA A 713 -25.79 5.57 27.94
N ALA A 714 -24.66 6.19 27.61
CA ALA A 714 -24.53 7.08 26.45
C ALA A 714 -24.79 6.32 25.14
N SER A 715 -24.18 5.13 24.99
CA SER A 715 -24.34 4.24 23.84
C SER A 715 -25.80 3.82 23.63
N LYS A 716 -26.50 3.45 24.71
CA LYS A 716 -27.91 3.05 24.67
C LYS A 716 -28.83 4.20 24.26
N LYS A 717 -28.55 5.43 24.75
CA LYS A 717 -29.28 6.63 24.34
C LYS A 717 -29.09 6.89 22.84
N PHE A 718 -27.85 6.85 22.38
CA PHE A 718 -27.48 7.08 21.00
C PHE A 718 -28.15 6.10 20.02
N LEU A 719 -28.04 4.79 20.28
CA LEU A 719 -28.67 3.77 19.43
C LEU A 719 -30.19 3.91 19.38
N ARG A 720 -30.83 4.28 20.49
CA ARG A 720 -32.29 4.50 20.54
C ARG A 720 -32.72 5.71 19.72
N THR A 721 -31.95 6.80 19.76
CA THR A 721 -32.24 7.99 18.96
C THR A 721 -32.06 7.72 17.47
N LEU A 722 -31.00 7.01 17.08
CA LEU A 722 -30.71 6.75 15.66
C LEU A 722 -31.49 5.58 15.05
N ALA A 723 -32.07 4.71 15.88
CA ALA A 723 -33.00 3.69 15.41
C ALA A 723 -34.33 4.26 14.92
N GLN A 724 -34.58 5.56 15.12
CA GLN A 724 -35.76 6.25 14.57
C GLN A 724 -35.56 6.50 13.06
N PRO A 725 -36.62 6.42 12.24
CA PRO A 725 -36.53 6.77 10.83
C PRO A 725 -36.08 8.23 10.70
N ALA A 726 -35.11 8.49 9.82
CA ALA A 726 -34.73 9.86 9.50
C ALA A 726 -35.55 10.36 8.31
N ASP A 727 -36.14 11.54 8.45
CA ASP A 727 -36.77 12.22 7.34
C ASP A 727 -35.70 12.70 6.36
N ILE A 728 -35.90 12.42 5.08
CA ILE A 728 -34.96 12.76 4.00
C ILE A 728 -34.86 14.29 3.84
N GLU A 729 -35.90 15.02 4.23
CA GLU A 729 -35.95 16.49 4.18
C GLU A 729 -34.99 17.14 5.18
N ASP A 730 -34.81 16.56 6.37
CA ASP A 730 -33.89 17.08 7.40
C ASP A 730 -32.42 17.04 6.98
N GLN A 731 -32.09 16.24 5.97
CA GLN A 731 -30.74 16.15 5.41
C GLN A 731 -30.47 17.22 4.35
N ASN A 732 -31.51 17.68 3.66
CA ASN A 732 -31.38 18.63 2.56
C ASN A 732 -30.99 20.02 3.10
N GLY A 733 -29.96 20.63 2.51
CA GLY A 733 -29.45 21.96 2.87
C GLY A 733 -28.36 21.98 3.93
N VAL A 734 -28.23 20.93 4.76
CA VAL A 734 -27.15 20.82 5.77
C VAL A 734 -26.09 19.83 5.36
N SER A 735 -26.42 18.54 5.31
CA SER A 735 -25.46 17.47 5.01
C SER A 735 -25.42 17.13 3.53
N VAL A 736 -26.49 17.46 2.79
CA VAL A 736 -26.66 17.13 1.37
C VAL A 736 -27.17 18.34 0.60
N TRP A 737 -26.55 18.64 -0.53
CA TRP A 737 -26.91 19.75 -1.41
C TRP A 737 -27.52 19.27 -2.72
N THR A 738 -28.60 19.94 -3.13
CA THR A 738 -29.18 19.83 -4.49
C THR A 738 -28.47 20.76 -5.45
N GLN A 739 -28.73 20.62 -6.76
CA GLN A 739 -28.09 21.45 -7.77
C GLN A 739 -28.33 22.96 -7.54
N GLU A 740 -29.56 23.37 -7.23
CA GLU A 740 -29.92 24.77 -6.95
C GLU A 740 -29.12 25.33 -5.75
N GLN A 741 -28.97 24.55 -4.69
CA GLN A 741 -28.23 24.95 -3.49
C GLN A 741 -26.72 25.11 -3.76
N VAL A 742 -26.16 24.25 -4.62
CA VAL A 742 -24.78 24.39 -5.08
C VAL A 742 -24.61 25.69 -5.87
N GLU A 743 -25.53 25.99 -6.79
CA GLU A 743 -25.50 27.22 -7.59
C GLU A 743 -25.61 28.49 -6.72
N GLU A 744 -26.52 28.50 -5.72
CA GLU A 744 -26.62 29.60 -4.76
C GLU A 744 -25.35 29.78 -3.93
N PHE A 745 -24.74 28.69 -3.45
CA PHE A 745 -23.49 28.75 -2.70
C PHE A 745 -22.35 29.31 -3.55
N GLN A 746 -22.25 28.88 -4.81
CA GLN A 746 -21.26 29.38 -5.76
C GLN A 746 -21.46 30.86 -6.07
N GLN A 747 -22.71 31.33 -6.19
CA GLN A 747 -23.00 32.75 -6.36
C GLN A 747 -22.54 33.56 -5.13
N LYS A 748 -22.81 33.07 -3.91
CA LYS A 748 -22.34 33.71 -2.67
C LYS A 748 -20.81 33.76 -2.60
N GLN A 749 -20.11 32.69 -2.96
CA GLN A 749 -18.64 32.69 -3.02
C GLN A 749 -18.10 33.68 -4.06
N ARG A 750 -18.70 33.77 -5.25
CA ARG A 750 -18.30 34.75 -6.28
C ARG A 750 -18.48 36.18 -5.78
N ILE A 751 -19.57 36.47 -5.08
CA ILE A 751 -19.82 37.78 -4.47
C ILE A 751 -18.77 38.07 -3.38
N SER A 752 -18.48 37.10 -2.50
CA SER A 752 -17.46 37.24 -1.46
C SER A 752 -16.07 37.50 -2.02
N ASN A 753 -15.66 36.76 -3.06
CA ASN A 753 -14.35 36.95 -3.71
C ASN A 753 -14.28 38.28 -4.47
N SER A 754 -15.40 38.80 -4.98
CA SER A 754 -15.45 40.13 -5.61
C SER A 754 -15.34 41.29 -4.61
N MET A 755 -15.66 41.06 -3.33
CA MET A 755 -15.57 42.08 -2.28
C MET A 755 -14.17 42.17 -1.62
N HIS A 756 -13.34 41.12 -1.72
CA HIS A 756 -11.96 41.09 -1.23
C HIS A 756 -11.01 40.52 -2.30
N PRO A 757 -10.50 41.34 -3.24
CA PRO A 757 -9.46 40.89 -4.15
C PRO A 757 -8.20 40.52 -3.35
N GLN A 758 -7.67 39.32 -3.57
CA GLN A 758 -6.34 38.95 -3.08
C GLN A 758 -5.31 39.93 -3.66
N PRO A 759 -4.26 40.33 -2.90
CA PRO A 759 -3.20 41.16 -3.43
C PRO A 759 -2.50 40.43 -4.57
N GLU A 760 -2.34 41.12 -5.71
CA GLU A 760 -1.62 40.62 -6.89
C GLU A 760 -0.23 40.08 -6.49
N PRO A 761 0.25 38.99 -7.11
CA PRO A 761 1.62 38.56 -6.92
C PRO A 761 2.54 39.69 -7.37
N MET A 762 3.36 40.21 -6.45
CA MET A 762 4.40 41.18 -6.80
C MET A 762 5.34 40.51 -7.82
N ASP A 763 5.38 41.05 -9.03
CA ASP A 763 6.40 40.77 -10.02
C ASP A 763 7.78 40.94 -9.38
N VAL A 764 8.45 39.83 -9.10
CA VAL A 764 9.89 39.84 -8.83
C VAL A 764 10.58 39.72 -10.17
N SER A 765 10.78 40.88 -10.81
CA SER A 765 11.68 41.09 -11.94
C SER A 765 13.13 40.79 -11.59
#